data_AF-W2D7Z7-F1
#
_entry.id   AF-W2D7Z7-F1
#
_cell.length_a   1.000
_cell.length_b   1.000
_cell.length_c   1.000
_cell.angle_alpha   90.00
_cell.angle_beta   90.00
_cell.angle_gamma   90.00
#
_symmetry.space_group_name_H-M   'P 1'
#
loop_
_entity.id
_entity.type
_entity.pdbx_description
1 polymer ?
#
loop_
_entity_poly.entity_id
_entity_poly.type
_entity_poly.pdbx_seq_one_letter_code
_entity_poly.pdbx_strand_id
1 'polypeptide(L)'
;MMNVDLQQLIQTLTPQARRDLVRAAERCVTRGGREVLVEDLLLALLEHHDGLLARALADASIETGELQAALQPKGEASASRNPVFAQALVEWLQQALMVAHLELRQTEVDHGALLLALLRHPLHHAGSVYQVLLNRLDAQRVLDFVRSQAPGTDPAPKGESLLERFTHDLTRQAHEGRIDPVLCRDVEIGQLIDILMRRRKNNPILVGEAGVGKTAVVEGLALRIATAQVPGPLQDVRVLTLDMGLLQAGASIKGEFERRLKGLIDEVNVSVPPVILFIDEAHTLVGAGAQAGASDAANLLKPALARGELRTIAATTWSEYKKYFEKDPALARRFQPVRVGEPSVEQAVSILRGLVSVYERSHGVYVRDDAVVAAAQMSARYLSGRQLPDKAVDVLDTACARLRTRRETAPEALQRLYAEQAEGMRQHQALSRDRDAGFAVDEQILHALKLRRDAMESERLELEQRWFEQQAVPQQVCPRMVAQVISAWTGIPVEQLALEHSARALGFADALRARILGQEQAVQALDRNLRAVATGLNKADAPVGVFLLVGPSGVGKTETALALGDLLYGGERFVTTLNMSEFQEKHSLSRLIGAPPGYVGFGEGGVLTEAVRQRPYSVVLLDEVEKADPEVLNLFYQIFDKGLVNDGEGREIDFRNTLILMTSNLGSECIGELCAGDQRPDVQVLQEAIHPLLRDHFKPALLARMRVVPYYPIKGEVLHDLARLKLERLGQRLRLRKLAFSYTPELVAHMAEHCAHGDSGARYIDQWIELRLLPQVADRLLSAMAQGECLANVHARLEGSGYPICELSQ
;
A
#
# COMPACT_ATOMS: atom_id res chain seq x y z
N MET A 1 5.08 41.91 5.47
CA MET A 1 4.99 41.17 4.19
C MET A 1 4.14 39.94 4.46
N MET A 2 3.03 39.79 3.74
CA MET A 2 2.21 38.57 3.83
C MET A 2 3.01 37.43 3.18
N ASN A 3 3.41 36.42 3.96
CA ASN A 3 3.87 35.15 3.38
C ASN A 3 2.63 34.42 2.87
N VAL A 4 2.17 34.78 1.67
CA VAL A 4 1.14 34.01 0.97
C VAL A 4 1.82 32.76 0.42
N ASP A 5 1.24 31.60 0.70
CA ASP A 5 1.73 30.33 0.17
C ASP A 5 1.69 30.36 -1.37
N LEU A 6 2.82 30.01 -1.99
CA LEU A 6 2.98 29.98 -3.44
C LEU A 6 1.95 29.06 -4.11
N GLN A 7 1.58 27.94 -3.46
CA GLN A 7 0.55 27.06 -4.00
C GLN A 7 -0.82 27.74 -4.04
N GLN A 8 -1.13 28.59 -3.06
CA GLN A 8 -2.38 29.36 -3.04
C GLN A 8 -2.38 30.46 -4.11
N LEU A 9 -1.24 31.14 -4.33
CA LEU A 9 -1.09 32.13 -5.42
C LEU A 9 -1.28 31.52 -6.81
N ILE A 10 -0.83 30.29 -7.03
CA ILE A 10 -1.02 29.60 -8.32
C ILE A 10 -2.49 29.19 -8.50
N GLN A 11 -3.19 28.87 -7.41
CA GLN A 11 -4.59 28.49 -7.43
C GLN A 11 -5.53 29.65 -7.80
N THR A 12 -5.13 30.89 -7.53
CA THR A 12 -5.93 32.09 -7.88
C THR A 12 -5.78 32.51 -9.34
N LEU A 13 -4.82 31.96 -10.09
CA LEU A 13 -4.67 32.20 -11.54
C LEU A 13 -5.76 31.49 -12.33
N THR A 14 -6.27 32.14 -13.37
CA THR A 14 -7.15 31.52 -14.36
C THR A 14 -6.50 30.28 -14.99
N PRO A 15 -7.29 29.31 -15.52
CA PRO A 15 -6.75 28.09 -16.12
C PRO A 15 -5.76 28.34 -17.27
N GLN A 16 -5.90 29.46 -17.98
CA GLN A 16 -5.00 29.85 -19.06
C GLN A 16 -3.71 30.48 -18.50
N ALA A 17 -3.81 31.40 -17.54
CA ALA A 17 -2.64 32.00 -16.90
C ALA A 17 -1.79 30.96 -16.15
N ARG A 18 -2.42 29.94 -15.55
CA ARG A 18 -1.72 28.82 -14.93
C ARG A 18 -0.96 27.97 -15.96
N ARG A 19 -1.54 27.72 -17.13
CA ARG A 19 -0.85 27.02 -18.23
C ARG A 19 0.35 27.80 -18.74
N ASP A 20 0.23 29.13 -18.85
CA ASP A 20 1.33 29.99 -19.29
C ASP A 20 2.45 30.07 -18.24
N LEU A 21 2.12 29.99 -16.94
CA LEU A 21 3.11 29.86 -15.86
C LEU A 21 3.86 28.51 -15.91
N VAL A 22 3.17 27.42 -16.25
CA VAL A 22 3.81 26.11 -16.49
C VAL A 22 4.75 26.19 -17.69
N ARG A 23 4.33 26.81 -18.80
CA ARG A 23 5.21 27.04 -19.97
C ARG A 23 6.42 27.90 -19.64
N ALA A 24 6.28 28.91 -18.77
CA ALA A 24 7.42 29.69 -18.28
C ALA A 24 8.45 28.81 -17.55
N ALA A 25 7.99 27.83 -16.76
CA ALA A 25 8.87 26.86 -16.12
C ALA A 25 9.55 25.92 -17.13
N GLU A 26 8.83 25.46 -18.15
CA GLU A 26 9.42 24.65 -19.26
C GLU A 26 10.50 25.43 -20.02
N ARG A 27 10.27 26.73 -20.26
CA ARG A 27 11.26 27.62 -20.87
C ARG A 27 12.51 27.78 -20.02
N CYS A 28 12.34 27.96 -18.71
CA CYS A 28 13.46 28.02 -17.77
C CYS A 28 14.33 26.75 -17.86
N VAL A 29 13.72 25.56 -17.89
CA VAL A 29 14.43 24.29 -18.07
C VAL A 29 15.15 24.24 -19.42
N THR A 30 14.48 24.67 -20.49
CA THR A 30 15.04 24.65 -21.86
C THR A 30 16.27 25.56 -21.99
N ARG A 31 16.29 26.71 -21.32
CA ARG A 31 17.46 27.61 -21.29
C ARG A 31 18.51 27.27 -20.23
N GLY A 32 18.35 26.18 -19.49
CA GLY A 32 19.26 25.76 -18.42
C GLY A 32 19.21 26.63 -17.15
N GLY A 33 18.16 27.41 -16.95
CA GLY A 33 18.02 28.33 -15.83
C GLY A 33 17.78 27.63 -14.48
N ARG A 34 18.25 28.25 -13.39
CA ARG A 34 17.95 27.82 -12.00
C ARG A 34 16.62 28.36 -11.49
N GLU A 35 16.23 29.52 -11.99
CA GLU A 35 15.05 30.25 -11.55
C GLU A 35 14.18 30.62 -12.74
N VAL A 36 12.87 30.45 -12.58
CA VAL A 36 11.86 30.94 -13.55
C VAL A 36 11.70 32.44 -13.32
N LEU A 37 12.01 33.22 -14.34
CA LEU A 37 12.06 34.67 -14.28
C LEU A 37 10.76 35.29 -14.83
N VAL A 38 10.62 36.60 -14.62
CA VAL A 38 9.50 37.39 -15.17
C VAL A 38 9.54 37.38 -16.70
N GLU A 39 10.74 37.38 -17.28
CA GLU A 39 11.00 37.26 -18.71
C GLU A 39 10.43 35.97 -19.30
N ASP A 40 10.56 34.85 -18.59
CA ASP A 40 10.05 33.55 -19.05
C ASP A 40 8.51 33.58 -19.17
N LEU A 41 7.83 34.22 -18.21
CA LEU A 41 6.38 34.39 -18.24
C LEU A 41 5.95 35.42 -19.29
N LEU A 42 6.64 36.56 -19.43
CA LEU A 42 6.33 37.55 -20.48
C LEU A 42 6.49 36.98 -21.89
N LEU A 43 7.54 36.19 -22.11
CA LEU A 43 7.71 35.45 -23.36
C LEU A 43 6.54 34.48 -23.58
N ALA A 44 6.03 33.80 -22.53
CA ALA A 44 4.90 32.87 -22.67
C ALA A 44 3.62 33.61 -23.05
N LEU A 45 3.41 34.80 -22.49
CA LEU A 45 2.29 35.66 -22.83
C LEU A 45 2.37 36.19 -24.28
N LEU A 46 3.58 36.39 -24.82
CA LEU A 46 3.81 36.82 -26.21
C LEU A 46 3.51 35.74 -27.27
N GLU A 47 3.43 34.46 -26.90
CA GLU A 47 3.04 33.39 -27.83
C GLU A 47 1.57 33.50 -28.25
N HIS A 48 0.75 34.16 -27.43
CA HIS A 48 -0.65 34.43 -27.75
C HIS A 48 -0.71 35.63 -28.70
N HIS A 49 -0.66 35.38 -30.01
CA HIS A 49 -0.70 36.43 -31.04
C HIS A 49 -1.95 37.33 -30.96
N ASP A 50 -3.08 36.79 -30.50
CA ASP A 50 -4.31 37.55 -30.26
C ASP A 50 -4.47 38.04 -28.80
N GLY A 51 -3.46 37.80 -27.96
CA GLY A 51 -3.46 38.07 -26.53
C GLY A 51 -3.40 39.55 -26.18
N LEU A 52 -3.76 39.85 -24.93
CA LEU A 52 -3.86 41.21 -24.41
C LEU A 52 -2.53 41.98 -24.45
N LEU A 53 -1.41 41.28 -24.23
CA LEU A 53 -0.05 41.85 -24.35
C LEU A 53 0.30 42.22 -25.81
N ALA A 54 0.00 41.35 -26.78
CA ALA A 54 0.25 41.62 -28.19
C ALA A 54 -0.57 42.84 -28.70
N ARG A 55 -1.81 42.96 -28.24
CA ARG A 55 -2.67 44.12 -28.55
C ARG A 55 -2.17 45.42 -27.90
N ALA A 56 -1.73 45.34 -26.64
CA ALA A 56 -1.14 46.50 -25.95
C ALA A 56 0.12 47.00 -26.68
N LEU A 57 0.96 46.09 -27.19
CA LEU A 57 2.13 46.43 -27.99
C LEU A 57 1.75 47.07 -29.34
N ALA A 58 0.74 46.52 -30.02
CA ALA A 58 0.23 47.09 -31.27
C ALA A 58 -0.29 48.53 -31.07
N ASP A 59 -1.03 48.78 -29.98
CA ASP A 59 -1.53 50.13 -29.63
C ASP A 59 -0.40 51.13 -29.35
N ALA A 60 0.72 50.67 -28.75
CA ALA A 60 1.91 51.48 -28.50
C ALA A 60 2.88 51.57 -29.71
N SER A 61 2.52 51.01 -30.87
CA SER A 61 3.37 50.90 -32.06
C SER A 61 4.74 50.27 -31.75
N ILE A 62 4.74 49.17 -30.99
CA ILE A 62 5.91 48.33 -30.70
C ILE A 62 5.74 47.00 -31.44
N GLU A 63 6.75 46.60 -32.20
CA GLU A 63 6.74 45.28 -32.83
C GLU A 63 6.97 44.19 -31.77
N THR A 64 6.22 43.10 -31.84
CA THR A 64 6.34 41.98 -30.89
C THR A 64 7.76 41.39 -30.88
N GLY A 65 8.44 41.39 -32.04
CA GLY A 65 9.83 40.96 -32.18
C GLY A 65 10.83 41.83 -31.42
N GLU A 66 10.55 43.13 -31.25
CA GLU A 66 11.40 44.07 -30.50
C GLU A 66 11.39 43.72 -29.00
N LEU A 67 10.19 43.48 -28.45
CA LEU A 67 10.06 43.04 -27.05
C LEU A 67 10.60 41.62 -26.84
N GLN A 68 10.34 40.70 -27.77
CA GLN A 68 10.85 39.33 -27.69
C GLN A 68 12.38 39.29 -27.68
N ALA A 69 13.05 40.14 -28.46
CA ALA A 69 14.51 40.27 -28.46
C ALA A 69 15.03 40.86 -27.15
N ALA A 70 14.34 41.85 -26.58
CA ALA A 70 14.70 42.47 -25.30
C ALA A 70 14.50 41.55 -24.09
N LEU A 71 13.60 40.57 -24.20
CA LEU A 71 13.26 39.62 -23.14
C LEU A 71 14.14 38.36 -23.12
N GLN A 72 15.03 38.13 -24.10
CA GLN A 72 15.87 36.92 -24.13
C GLN A 72 16.81 36.88 -22.91
N PRO A 73 16.56 36.00 -21.92
CA PRO A 73 17.44 35.90 -20.76
C PRO A 73 18.78 35.26 -21.18
N LYS A 74 19.87 35.67 -20.54
CA LYS A 74 21.18 35.01 -20.77
C LYS A 74 21.11 33.57 -20.27
N GLY A 75 21.58 32.62 -21.09
CA GLY A 75 21.66 31.22 -20.70
C GLY A 75 22.64 31.03 -19.53
N GLU A 76 22.22 30.26 -18.52
CA GLU A 76 23.08 29.82 -17.43
C GLU A 76 23.30 28.31 -17.54
N ALA A 77 24.51 27.83 -17.26
CA ALA A 77 24.79 26.40 -17.23
C ALA A 77 24.45 25.85 -15.84
N SER A 78 23.20 25.45 -15.62
CA SER A 78 22.78 24.77 -14.39
C SER A 78 22.50 23.28 -14.60
N ALA A 79 22.95 22.45 -13.66
CA ALA A 79 22.76 21.01 -13.65
C ALA A 79 21.47 20.55 -12.92
N SER A 80 20.71 21.47 -12.32
CA SER A 80 19.47 21.14 -11.59
C SER A 80 18.27 21.01 -12.54
N ARG A 81 17.46 19.96 -12.37
CA ARG A 81 16.21 19.74 -13.13
C ARG A 81 14.95 20.37 -12.51
N ASN A 82 15.07 20.96 -11.33
CA ASN A 82 13.95 21.59 -10.62
C ASN A 82 14.20 23.10 -10.45
N PRO A 83 13.70 23.95 -11.36
CA PRO A 83 13.81 25.39 -11.21
C PRO A 83 12.84 25.92 -10.14
N VAL A 84 13.23 26.98 -9.44
CA VAL A 84 12.42 27.67 -8.41
C VAL A 84 11.89 28.98 -9.01
N PHE A 85 10.78 29.56 -8.51
CA PHE A 85 10.38 30.89 -8.97
C PHE A 85 11.29 31.97 -8.40
N ALA A 86 11.73 32.90 -9.24
CA ALA A 86 12.43 34.09 -8.78
C ALA A 86 11.53 34.93 -7.88
N GLN A 87 12.10 35.56 -6.86
CA GLN A 87 11.35 36.39 -5.91
C GLN A 87 10.53 37.49 -6.63
N ALA A 88 11.10 38.11 -7.65
CA ALA A 88 10.42 39.13 -8.46
C ALA A 88 9.16 38.61 -9.17
N LEU A 89 9.15 37.34 -9.60
CA LEU A 89 7.98 36.72 -10.21
C LEU A 89 6.89 36.46 -9.18
N VAL A 90 7.25 35.99 -7.99
CA VAL A 90 6.31 35.77 -6.88
C VAL A 90 5.67 37.09 -6.45
N GLU A 91 6.48 38.15 -6.31
CA GLU A 91 6.00 39.49 -6.01
C GLU A 91 5.03 40.01 -7.09
N TRP A 92 5.35 39.80 -8.38
CA TRP A 92 4.46 40.19 -9.47
C TRP A 92 3.11 39.46 -9.41
N LEU A 93 3.09 38.16 -9.13
CA LEU A 93 1.85 37.39 -8.95
C LEU A 93 1.01 37.90 -7.76
N GLN A 94 1.66 38.28 -6.66
CA GLN A 94 0.98 38.88 -5.50
C GLN A 94 0.35 40.23 -5.86
N GLN A 95 1.04 41.08 -6.64
CA GLN A 95 0.47 42.35 -7.09
C GLN A 95 -0.68 42.15 -8.07
N ALA A 96 -0.56 41.19 -8.99
CA ALA A 96 -1.64 40.83 -9.91
C ALA A 96 -2.90 40.37 -9.15
N LEU A 97 -2.73 39.64 -8.05
CA LEU A 97 -3.83 39.28 -7.16
C LEU A 97 -4.52 40.50 -6.56
N MET A 98 -3.75 41.50 -6.10
CA MET A 98 -4.30 42.74 -5.58
C MET A 98 -5.06 43.53 -6.65
N VAL A 99 -4.51 43.65 -7.87
CA VAL A 99 -5.14 44.35 -8.99
C VAL A 99 -6.45 43.66 -9.40
N ALA A 100 -6.45 42.33 -9.52
CA ALA A 100 -7.65 41.55 -9.85
C ALA A 100 -8.79 41.84 -8.86
N HIS A 101 -8.51 41.76 -7.56
CA HIS A 101 -9.55 41.90 -6.53
C HIS A 101 -9.99 43.35 -6.31
N LEU A 102 -9.04 44.29 -6.23
CA LEU A 102 -9.33 45.67 -5.83
C LEU A 102 -9.80 46.54 -7.00
N GLU A 103 -9.25 46.34 -8.19
CA GLU A 103 -9.49 47.24 -9.32
C GLU A 103 -10.41 46.64 -10.39
N LEU A 104 -10.22 45.34 -10.69
CA LEU A 104 -11.03 44.63 -11.68
C LEU A 104 -12.25 43.94 -11.06
N ARG A 105 -12.31 43.82 -9.73
CA ARG A 105 -13.34 43.08 -8.98
C ARG A 105 -13.53 41.63 -9.46
N GLN A 106 -12.44 41.02 -9.91
CA GLN A 106 -12.39 39.63 -10.34
C GLN A 106 -11.98 38.73 -9.17
N THR A 107 -12.45 37.48 -9.19
CA THR A 107 -12.09 36.45 -8.21
C THR A 107 -10.81 35.71 -8.58
N GLU A 108 -10.44 35.72 -9.86
CA GLU A 108 -9.25 35.07 -10.40
C GLU A 108 -8.33 36.09 -11.06
N VAL A 109 -7.03 35.77 -11.13
CA VAL A 109 -6.02 36.57 -11.80
C VAL A 109 -5.91 36.14 -13.26
N ASP A 110 -6.36 36.99 -14.15
CA ASP A 110 -6.26 36.83 -15.61
C ASP A 110 -5.04 37.57 -16.20
N HIS A 111 -4.86 37.45 -17.51
CA HIS A 111 -3.79 38.14 -18.26
C HIS A 111 -3.87 39.67 -18.16
N GLY A 112 -5.08 40.23 -17.98
CA GLY A 112 -5.31 41.65 -17.78
C GLY A 112 -4.78 42.13 -16.44
N ALA A 113 -5.09 41.41 -15.35
CA ALA A 113 -4.58 41.67 -14.02
C ALA A 113 -3.05 41.55 -13.96
N LEU A 114 -2.47 40.54 -14.62
CA LEU A 114 -1.01 40.37 -14.74
C LEU A 114 -0.36 41.58 -15.43
N LEU A 115 -0.88 42.00 -16.59
CA LEU A 115 -0.31 43.12 -17.33
C LEU A 115 -0.50 44.45 -16.59
N LEU A 116 -1.67 44.70 -16.01
CA LEU A 116 -1.93 45.92 -15.24
C LEU A 116 -1.03 46.03 -14.00
N ALA A 117 -0.81 44.92 -13.28
CA ALA A 117 0.13 44.89 -12.17
C ALA A 117 1.56 45.19 -12.62
N LEU A 118 1.98 44.68 -13.79
CA LEU A 118 3.30 44.96 -14.35
C LEU A 118 3.48 46.46 -14.66
N LEU A 119 2.47 47.08 -15.27
CA LEU A 119 2.52 48.50 -15.68
C LEU A 119 2.40 49.47 -14.50
N ARG A 120 1.70 49.09 -13.42
CA ARG A 120 1.50 49.93 -12.23
C ARG A 120 2.67 49.91 -11.25
N HIS A 121 3.56 48.92 -11.37
CA HIS A 121 4.72 48.77 -10.49
C HIS A 121 6.07 48.79 -11.26
N PRO A 122 6.37 49.86 -12.03
CA PRO A 122 7.54 49.91 -12.93
C PRO A 122 8.89 49.92 -12.20
N LEU A 123 8.90 50.24 -10.89
CA LEU A 123 10.11 50.25 -10.05
C LEU A 123 10.67 48.84 -9.77
N HIS A 124 9.84 47.79 -9.84
CA HIS A 124 10.28 46.41 -9.61
C HIS A 124 11.03 45.80 -10.80
N HIS A 125 10.92 46.40 -11.98
CA HIS A 125 11.67 46.03 -13.18
C HIS A 125 12.68 47.12 -13.59
N ALA A 126 13.00 48.04 -12.68
CA ALA A 126 13.93 49.13 -12.92
C ALA A 126 15.33 48.60 -13.28
N GLY A 127 15.83 48.97 -14.45
CA GLY A 127 17.14 48.51 -14.96
C GLY A 127 17.09 47.30 -15.90
N SER A 128 15.91 46.76 -16.18
CA SER A 128 15.73 45.75 -17.23
C SER A 128 15.73 46.37 -18.63
N VAL A 129 16.21 45.63 -19.64
CA VAL A 129 16.30 46.12 -21.03
C VAL A 129 14.92 46.40 -21.63
N TYR A 130 13.90 45.67 -21.20
CA TYR A 130 12.52 45.79 -21.68
C TYR A 130 11.70 46.87 -20.95
N GLN A 131 12.23 47.50 -19.89
CA GLN A 131 11.53 48.58 -19.16
C GLN A 131 11.17 49.76 -20.08
N VAL A 132 12.07 50.13 -20.99
CA VAL A 132 11.87 51.25 -21.92
C VAL A 132 10.68 50.96 -22.85
N LEU A 133 10.50 49.70 -23.25
CA LEU A 133 9.39 49.26 -24.08
C LEU A 133 8.07 49.19 -23.29
N LEU A 134 8.10 48.65 -22.06
CA LEU A 134 6.91 48.59 -21.21
C LEU A 134 6.39 49.98 -20.79
N ASN A 135 7.27 50.97 -20.60
CA ASN A 135 6.88 52.35 -20.27
C ASN A 135 6.14 53.07 -21.41
N ARG A 136 6.23 52.57 -22.65
CA ARG A 136 5.45 53.08 -23.79
C ARG A 136 4.01 52.55 -23.80
N LEU A 137 3.70 51.51 -23.01
CA LEU A 137 2.36 50.96 -22.88
C LEU A 137 1.52 51.84 -21.94
N ASP A 138 0.29 52.16 -22.36
CA ASP A 138 -0.63 52.96 -21.55
C ASP A 138 -1.50 52.05 -20.66
N ALA A 139 -1.26 52.11 -19.34
CA ALA A 139 -2.01 51.33 -18.36
C ALA A 139 -3.52 51.67 -18.31
N GLN A 140 -3.91 52.90 -18.64
CA GLN A 140 -5.33 53.28 -18.73
C GLN A 140 -6.01 52.60 -19.93
N ARG A 141 -5.35 52.60 -21.09
CA ARG A 141 -5.88 51.91 -22.27
C ARG A 141 -5.99 50.40 -22.08
N VAL A 142 -5.00 49.80 -21.42
CA VAL A 142 -5.06 48.38 -21.04
C VAL A 142 -6.24 48.13 -20.09
N LEU A 143 -6.46 49.00 -19.11
CA LEU A 143 -7.60 48.89 -18.18
C LEU A 143 -8.95 49.03 -18.92
N ASP A 144 -9.07 50.00 -19.81
CA ASP A 144 -10.28 50.22 -20.62
C ASP A 144 -10.54 49.03 -21.54
N PHE A 145 -9.49 48.43 -22.10
CA PHE A 145 -9.59 47.22 -22.90
C PHE A 145 -10.08 46.03 -22.07
N VAL A 146 -9.46 45.76 -20.90
CA VAL A 146 -9.90 44.72 -19.96
C VAL A 146 -11.36 44.94 -19.55
N ARG A 147 -11.77 46.18 -19.30
CA ARG A 147 -13.15 46.54 -18.96
C ARG A 147 -14.13 46.43 -20.14
N SER A 148 -13.68 46.66 -21.36
CA SER A 148 -14.49 46.50 -22.57
C SER A 148 -14.66 45.03 -22.98
N GLN A 149 -13.70 44.18 -22.61
CA GLN A 149 -13.78 42.72 -22.74
C GLN A 149 -14.49 42.05 -21.56
N ALA A 150 -14.68 42.76 -20.44
CA ALA A 150 -15.58 42.30 -19.40
C ALA A 150 -16.98 42.22 -20.04
N PRO A 151 -17.58 41.02 -20.13
CA PRO A 151 -18.90 40.88 -20.73
C PRO A 151 -19.85 41.84 -20.03
N GLY A 152 -20.64 42.54 -20.84
CA GLY A 152 -21.69 43.42 -20.38
C GLY A 152 -22.53 42.73 -19.30
N THR A 153 -22.99 43.53 -18.36
CA THR A 153 -24.00 43.18 -17.38
C THR A 153 -25.35 42.97 -18.09
N ASP A 154 -25.42 41.92 -18.92
CA ASP A 154 -26.65 41.20 -19.15
C ASP A 154 -26.98 40.40 -17.88
N PRO A 155 -28.28 40.12 -17.62
CA PRO A 155 -28.72 39.56 -16.36
C PRO A 155 -27.90 38.31 -16.06
N ALA A 156 -27.51 38.16 -14.78
CA ALA A 156 -26.76 37.02 -14.29
C ALA A 156 -27.14 35.76 -15.08
N PRO A 157 -26.17 34.95 -15.58
CA PRO A 157 -26.53 33.62 -16.06
C PRO A 157 -27.40 33.04 -14.96
N LYS A 158 -28.62 32.58 -15.27
CA LYS A 158 -29.50 31.95 -14.27
C LYS A 158 -28.58 31.12 -13.41
N GLY A 159 -28.42 31.55 -12.15
CA GLY A 159 -27.26 31.17 -11.36
C GLY A 159 -27.08 29.67 -11.48
N GLU A 160 -25.87 29.22 -11.83
CA GLU A 160 -25.56 27.80 -11.72
C GLU A 160 -26.07 27.35 -10.36
N SER A 161 -27.02 26.42 -10.39
CA SER A 161 -27.69 25.92 -9.20
C SER A 161 -26.60 25.48 -8.23
N LEU A 162 -26.71 25.83 -6.95
CA LEU A 162 -25.74 25.35 -5.96
C LEU A 162 -25.79 23.82 -5.89
N LEU A 163 -26.94 23.22 -6.22
CA LEU A 163 -27.07 21.78 -6.40
C LEU A 163 -26.20 21.27 -7.57
N GLU A 164 -26.26 21.88 -8.75
CA GLU A 164 -25.46 21.44 -9.90
C GLU A 164 -23.95 21.58 -9.64
N ARG A 165 -23.55 22.60 -8.88
CA ARG A 165 -22.13 22.87 -8.61
C ARG A 165 -21.53 21.99 -7.50
N PHE A 166 -22.32 21.67 -6.48
CA PHE A 166 -21.82 20.99 -5.26
C PHE A 166 -22.42 19.60 -5.05
N THR A 167 -23.22 19.09 -5.99
CA THR A 167 -23.78 17.75 -5.90
C THR A 167 -23.68 16.97 -7.22
N HIS A 168 -23.68 15.65 -7.11
CA HIS A 168 -23.74 14.72 -8.24
C HIS A 168 -25.11 14.04 -8.29
N ASP A 169 -25.81 14.09 -9.43
CA ASP A 169 -27.15 13.51 -9.58
C ASP A 169 -27.09 12.01 -9.91
N LEU A 170 -27.28 11.16 -8.90
CA LEU A 170 -27.29 9.70 -9.05
C LEU A 170 -28.51 9.22 -9.84
N THR A 171 -29.65 9.91 -9.74
CA THR A 171 -30.85 9.52 -10.48
C THR A 171 -30.66 9.75 -11.97
N ARG A 172 -30.05 10.87 -12.36
CA ARG A 172 -29.65 11.12 -13.74
C ARG A 172 -28.64 10.10 -14.24
N GLN A 173 -27.61 9.78 -13.46
CA GLN A 173 -26.61 8.77 -13.83
C GLN A 173 -27.24 7.39 -14.02
N ALA A 174 -28.23 7.01 -13.19
CA ALA A 174 -29.00 5.78 -13.37
C ALA A 174 -29.75 5.75 -14.70
N HIS A 175 -30.46 6.83 -15.06
CA HIS A 175 -31.17 6.92 -16.35
C HIS A 175 -30.22 6.87 -17.55
N GLU A 176 -29.03 7.45 -17.40
CA GLU A 176 -27.97 7.45 -18.43
C GLU A 176 -27.19 6.13 -18.48
N GLY A 177 -27.50 5.15 -17.62
CA GLY A 177 -26.82 3.85 -17.57
C GLY A 177 -25.36 3.91 -17.11
N ARG A 178 -24.99 4.93 -16.32
CA ARG A 178 -23.64 5.14 -15.79
C ARG A 178 -23.41 4.57 -14.39
N ILE A 179 -24.47 4.06 -13.75
CA ILE A 179 -24.38 3.39 -12.45
C ILE A 179 -24.26 1.88 -12.67
N ASP A 180 -23.31 1.26 -11.97
CA ASP A 180 -23.09 -0.18 -12.00
C ASP A 180 -24.28 -0.96 -11.41
N PRO A 181 -24.50 -2.21 -11.86
CA PRO A 181 -25.59 -3.02 -11.32
C PRO A 181 -25.38 -3.32 -9.83
N VAL A 182 -26.37 -2.96 -9.01
CA VAL A 182 -26.34 -3.21 -7.57
C VAL A 182 -27.01 -4.55 -7.26
N LEU A 183 -26.24 -5.48 -6.69
CA LEU A 183 -26.66 -6.84 -6.39
C LEU A 183 -26.57 -7.14 -4.89
N CYS A 184 -27.38 -8.10 -4.42
CA CYS A 184 -27.38 -8.58 -3.03
C CYS A 184 -27.64 -7.50 -1.96
N ARG A 185 -28.34 -6.41 -2.30
CA ARG A 185 -28.67 -5.30 -1.38
C ARG A 185 -30.17 -4.98 -1.30
N ASP A 186 -31.02 -5.90 -1.72
CA ASP A 186 -32.47 -5.68 -1.80
C ASP A 186 -33.12 -5.38 -0.45
N VAL A 187 -32.61 -5.98 0.63
CA VAL A 187 -33.12 -5.79 1.99
C VAL A 187 -32.83 -4.38 2.48
N GLU A 188 -31.58 -3.93 2.32
CA GLU A 188 -31.15 -2.59 2.74
C GLU A 188 -31.83 -1.50 1.90
N ILE A 189 -31.97 -1.70 0.59
CA ILE A 189 -32.70 -0.77 -0.29
C ILE A 189 -34.19 -0.71 0.09
N GLY A 190 -34.80 -1.86 0.42
CA GLY A 190 -36.17 -1.92 0.93
C GLY A 190 -36.33 -1.13 2.23
N GLN A 191 -35.40 -1.30 3.17
CA GLN A 191 -35.38 -0.53 4.42
C GLN A 191 -35.20 0.98 4.19
N LEU A 192 -34.37 1.40 3.23
CA LEU A 192 -34.26 2.81 2.85
C LEU A 192 -35.60 3.37 2.38
N ILE A 193 -36.27 2.67 1.46
CA ILE A 193 -37.59 3.06 0.93
C ILE A 193 -38.61 3.17 2.08
N ASP A 194 -38.67 2.17 2.96
CA ASP A 194 -39.58 2.15 4.11
C ASP A 194 -39.35 3.32 5.07
N ILE A 195 -38.10 3.73 5.27
CA ILE A 195 -37.76 4.88 6.13
C ILE A 195 -38.11 6.19 5.44
N LEU A 196 -37.74 6.36 4.16
CA LEU A 196 -38.01 7.58 3.38
C LEU A 196 -39.52 7.86 3.23
N MET A 197 -40.35 6.81 3.24
CA MET A 197 -41.80 6.90 3.19
C MET A 197 -42.47 7.31 4.52
N ARG A 198 -41.72 7.37 5.64
CA ARG A 198 -42.29 7.74 6.94
C ARG A 198 -42.66 9.22 6.97
N ARG A 199 -43.72 9.56 7.71
CA ARG A 199 -44.10 10.95 7.96
C ARG A 199 -43.15 11.68 8.93
N ARG A 200 -42.48 10.94 9.81
CA ARG A 200 -41.50 11.44 10.79
C ARG A 200 -40.34 10.44 10.88
N LYS A 201 -39.13 10.92 11.19
CA LYS A 201 -37.89 10.10 11.23
C LYS A 201 -37.64 9.41 9.88
N ASN A 202 -37.71 10.21 8.83
CA ASN A 202 -37.61 9.78 7.44
C ASN A 202 -36.20 9.91 6.86
N ASN A 203 -35.19 10.09 7.71
CA ASN A 203 -33.80 10.21 7.29
C ASN A 203 -33.08 8.91 7.66
N PRO A 204 -32.84 7.99 6.72
CA PRO A 204 -32.02 6.82 6.99
C PRO A 204 -30.55 7.18 7.16
N ILE A 205 -29.85 6.44 8.02
CA ILE A 205 -28.39 6.47 8.12
C ILE A 205 -27.84 5.05 7.94
N LEU A 206 -27.08 4.84 6.87
CA LEU A 206 -26.38 3.60 6.56
C LEU A 206 -25.18 3.47 7.49
N VAL A 207 -25.16 2.43 8.30
CA VAL A 207 -24.09 2.18 9.27
C VAL A 207 -23.43 0.83 8.99
N GLY A 208 -22.14 0.86 8.71
CA GLY A 208 -21.33 -0.33 8.40
C GLY A 208 -19.87 0.05 8.17
N GLU A 209 -18.97 -0.93 8.21
CA GLU A 209 -17.54 -0.72 8.00
C GLU A 209 -17.23 -0.14 6.59
N ALA A 210 -16.03 0.40 6.39
CA ALA A 210 -15.61 0.86 5.06
C ALA A 210 -15.51 -0.33 4.09
N GLY A 211 -15.88 -0.12 2.82
CA GLY A 211 -15.83 -1.15 1.78
C GLY A 211 -17.01 -2.14 1.73
N VAL A 212 -17.98 -2.08 2.66
CA VAL A 212 -19.16 -2.97 2.61
C VAL A 212 -20.17 -2.59 1.50
N GLY A 213 -19.97 -1.46 0.80
CA GLY A 213 -20.88 -1.02 -0.27
C GLY A 213 -22.06 -0.17 0.22
N LYS A 214 -21.84 0.76 1.17
CA LYS A 214 -22.88 1.72 1.62
C LYS A 214 -23.38 2.59 0.45
N THR A 215 -22.45 3.12 -0.35
CA THR A 215 -22.76 3.92 -1.54
C THR A 215 -23.56 3.12 -2.58
N ALA A 216 -23.21 1.85 -2.78
CA ALA A 216 -23.95 0.95 -3.66
C ALA A 216 -25.42 0.78 -3.26
N VAL A 217 -25.76 0.81 -1.96
CA VAL A 217 -27.18 0.77 -1.53
C VAL A 217 -27.94 2.02 -2.02
N VAL A 218 -27.30 3.19 -2.01
CA VAL A 218 -27.90 4.45 -2.47
C VAL A 218 -28.01 4.50 -3.99
N GLU A 219 -26.99 4.03 -4.70
CA GLU A 219 -27.01 3.84 -6.15
C GLU A 219 -28.13 2.87 -6.56
N GLY A 220 -28.33 1.78 -5.79
CA GLY A 220 -29.41 0.83 -6.00
C GLY A 220 -30.80 1.45 -5.81
N LEU A 221 -30.94 2.38 -4.86
CA LEU A 221 -32.16 3.18 -4.74
C LEU A 221 -32.37 4.06 -5.98
N ALA A 222 -31.33 4.74 -6.47
CA ALA A 222 -31.41 5.57 -7.68
C ALA A 222 -31.81 4.75 -8.93
N LEU A 223 -31.26 3.54 -9.09
CA LEU A 223 -31.66 2.60 -10.15
C LEU A 223 -33.14 2.19 -10.05
N ARG A 224 -33.65 1.93 -8.84
CA ARG A 224 -35.07 1.60 -8.64
C ARG A 224 -35.98 2.80 -8.91
N ILE A 225 -35.55 4.01 -8.59
CA ILE A 225 -36.28 5.24 -8.95
C ILE A 225 -36.33 5.39 -10.47
N ALA A 226 -35.19 5.26 -11.16
CA ALA A 226 -35.10 5.38 -12.61
C ALA A 226 -35.91 4.34 -13.39
N THR A 227 -36.12 3.16 -12.79
CA THR A 227 -36.95 2.08 -13.36
C THR A 227 -38.39 2.08 -12.84
N ALA A 228 -38.80 3.10 -12.09
CA ALA A 228 -40.11 3.22 -11.44
C ALA A 228 -40.49 2.03 -10.51
N GLN A 229 -39.51 1.33 -9.96
CA GLN A 229 -39.65 0.22 -9.00
C GLN A 229 -39.72 0.72 -7.54
N VAL A 230 -40.30 1.90 -7.31
CA VAL A 230 -40.49 2.51 -5.99
C VAL A 230 -41.94 2.95 -5.80
N PRO A 231 -42.41 3.10 -4.54
CA PRO A 231 -43.76 3.63 -4.27
C PRO A 231 -43.98 5.01 -4.90
N GLY A 232 -45.21 5.30 -5.31
CA GLY A 232 -45.59 6.53 -6.04
C GLY A 232 -44.93 7.83 -5.54
N PRO A 233 -44.89 8.14 -4.22
CA PRO A 233 -44.27 9.36 -3.70
C PRO A 233 -42.75 9.49 -3.90
N LEU A 234 -42.07 8.42 -4.32
CA LEU A 234 -40.64 8.39 -4.59
C LEU A 234 -40.30 8.24 -6.08
N GLN A 235 -41.29 8.08 -6.97
CA GLN A 235 -41.04 7.92 -8.41
C GLN A 235 -40.47 9.19 -9.04
N ASP A 236 -40.99 10.36 -8.65
CA ASP A 236 -40.57 11.67 -9.16
C ASP A 236 -39.61 12.37 -8.19
N VAL A 237 -38.55 11.69 -7.74
CA VAL A 237 -37.58 12.23 -6.77
C VAL A 237 -36.16 12.11 -7.31
N ARG A 238 -35.32 13.13 -7.06
CA ARG A 238 -33.90 13.11 -7.40
C ARG A 238 -33.05 12.77 -6.19
N VAL A 239 -32.10 11.86 -6.36
CA VAL A 239 -31.08 11.54 -5.36
C VAL A 239 -29.78 12.23 -5.75
N LEU A 240 -29.35 13.20 -4.93
CA LEU A 240 -28.16 14.00 -5.16
C LEU A 240 -27.09 13.71 -4.10
N THR A 241 -25.87 13.38 -4.51
CA THR A 241 -24.73 13.16 -3.61
C THR A 241 -24.01 14.47 -3.33
N LEU A 242 -23.85 14.83 -2.06
CA LEU A 242 -23.11 16.01 -1.64
C LEU A 242 -21.60 15.82 -1.81
N ASP A 243 -20.94 16.71 -2.55
CA ASP A 243 -19.49 16.72 -2.69
C ASP A 243 -18.85 17.64 -1.64
N MET A 244 -18.35 17.03 -0.57
CA MET A 244 -17.68 17.76 0.51
C MET A 244 -16.39 18.44 0.07
N GLY A 245 -15.67 17.86 -0.90
CA GLY A 245 -14.44 18.41 -1.44
C GLY A 245 -14.70 19.72 -2.18
N LEU A 246 -15.72 19.74 -3.05
CA LEU A 246 -16.12 20.95 -3.77
C LEU A 246 -16.66 22.04 -2.83
N LEU A 247 -17.38 21.67 -1.78
CA LEU A 247 -17.87 22.63 -0.79
C LEU A 247 -16.73 23.32 -0.01
N GLN A 248 -15.70 22.56 0.35
CA GLN A 248 -14.53 23.06 1.08
C GLN A 248 -13.53 23.76 0.16
N ALA A 249 -13.45 23.37 -1.10
CA ALA A 249 -12.55 23.98 -2.09
C ALA A 249 -12.82 25.49 -2.22
N GLY A 250 -11.79 26.28 -1.96
CA GLY A 250 -11.87 27.75 -2.02
C GLY A 250 -12.72 28.40 -0.92
N ALA A 251 -13.11 27.67 0.14
CA ALA A 251 -13.72 28.26 1.34
C ALA A 251 -12.63 28.52 2.39
N SER A 252 -11.85 29.59 2.20
CA SER A 252 -10.73 29.96 3.09
C SER A 252 -11.18 30.50 4.46
N ILE A 253 -12.46 30.84 4.60
CA ILE A 253 -13.08 31.37 5.82
C ILE A 253 -14.27 30.48 6.22
N LYS A 254 -14.31 30.06 7.49
CA LYS A 254 -15.37 29.19 8.08
C LYS A 254 -16.79 29.61 7.71
N GLY A 255 -17.07 30.92 7.68
CA GLY A 255 -18.39 31.45 7.34
C GLY A 255 -18.81 31.26 5.88
N GLU A 256 -17.87 31.09 4.95
CA GLU A 256 -18.19 30.89 3.53
C GLU A 256 -18.71 29.47 3.28
N PHE A 257 -18.07 28.47 3.88
CA PHE A 257 -18.56 27.09 3.87
C PHE A 257 -19.97 26.99 4.44
N GLU A 258 -20.22 27.58 5.61
CA GLU A 258 -21.54 27.61 6.25
C GLU A 258 -22.60 28.29 5.38
N ARG A 259 -22.23 29.39 4.69
CA ARG A 259 -23.11 30.08 3.74
C ARG A 259 -23.44 29.21 2.53
N ARG A 260 -22.46 28.50 1.95
CA ARG A 260 -22.65 27.60 0.81
C ARG A 260 -23.57 26.43 1.20
N LEU A 261 -23.32 25.80 2.33
CA LEU A 261 -24.13 24.69 2.83
C LEU A 261 -25.57 25.13 3.14
N LYS A 262 -25.75 26.29 3.76
CA LYS A 262 -27.09 26.84 4.01
C LYS A 262 -27.84 27.12 2.71
N GLY A 263 -27.18 27.75 1.72
CA GLY A 263 -27.78 28.00 0.41
C GLY A 263 -28.20 26.71 -0.30
N LEU A 264 -27.37 25.66 -0.19
CA LEU A 264 -27.70 24.34 -0.73
C LEU A 264 -28.94 23.75 -0.06
N ILE A 265 -29.04 23.80 1.28
CA ILE A 265 -30.22 23.31 2.01
C ILE A 265 -31.48 24.07 1.60
N ASP A 266 -31.40 25.39 1.47
CA ASP A 266 -32.52 26.23 1.07
C ASP A 266 -32.99 25.87 -0.36
N GLU A 267 -32.06 25.59 -1.27
CA GLU A 267 -32.38 25.16 -2.64
C GLU A 267 -32.99 23.75 -2.70
N VAL A 268 -32.49 22.80 -1.88
CA VAL A 268 -33.10 21.46 -1.75
C VAL A 268 -34.55 21.57 -1.31
N ASN A 269 -34.85 22.41 -0.31
CA ASN A 269 -36.19 22.53 0.27
C ASN A 269 -37.23 23.10 -0.70
N VAL A 270 -36.82 23.92 -1.68
CA VAL A 270 -37.71 24.55 -2.66
C VAL A 270 -37.70 23.80 -4.01
N SER A 271 -36.83 22.78 -4.16
CA SER A 271 -36.66 22.06 -5.42
C SER A 271 -37.92 21.30 -5.86
N VAL A 272 -38.20 21.39 -7.16
CA VAL A 272 -39.21 20.59 -7.87
C VAL A 272 -38.56 20.02 -9.12
N PRO A 273 -38.46 18.68 -9.29
CA PRO A 273 -38.95 17.63 -8.39
C PRO A 273 -38.19 17.58 -7.05
N PRO A 274 -38.80 16.99 -5.98
CA PRO A 274 -38.18 16.87 -4.67
C PRO A 274 -36.80 16.20 -4.73
N VAL A 275 -35.91 16.62 -3.84
CA VAL A 275 -34.55 16.11 -3.74
C VAL A 275 -34.34 15.34 -2.43
N ILE A 276 -33.68 14.19 -2.52
CA ILE A 276 -33.07 13.47 -1.41
C ILE A 276 -31.56 13.73 -1.48
N LEU A 277 -31.01 14.31 -0.41
CA LEU A 277 -29.58 14.58 -0.33
C LEU A 277 -28.86 13.40 0.31
N PHE A 278 -27.95 12.76 -0.43
CA PHE A 278 -27.03 11.77 0.09
C PHE A 278 -25.75 12.43 0.62
N ILE A 279 -25.40 12.14 1.86
CA ILE A 279 -24.20 12.63 2.54
C ILE A 279 -23.35 11.42 2.89
N ASP A 280 -22.28 11.22 2.12
CA ASP A 280 -21.26 10.24 2.48
C ASP A 280 -20.40 10.77 3.62
N GLU A 281 -19.84 9.87 4.43
CA GLU A 281 -19.01 10.21 5.60
C GLU A 281 -19.63 11.30 6.50
N ALA A 282 -20.91 11.14 6.86
CA ALA A 282 -21.69 12.17 7.53
C ALA A 282 -21.10 12.64 8.89
N HIS A 283 -20.16 11.89 9.46
CA HIS A 283 -19.40 12.28 10.65
C HIS A 283 -18.53 13.53 10.43
N THR A 284 -18.11 13.80 9.19
CA THR A 284 -17.33 15.00 8.81
C THR A 284 -18.08 16.29 9.08
N LEU A 285 -19.41 16.28 8.96
CA LEU A 285 -20.30 17.41 9.25
C LEU A 285 -20.60 17.59 10.75
N VAL A 286 -20.36 16.55 11.56
CA VAL A 286 -20.79 16.50 12.97
C VAL A 286 -19.64 16.71 13.97
N GLY A 287 -18.38 16.48 13.57
CA GLY A 287 -17.23 16.93 14.39
C GLY A 287 -16.02 15.99 14.47
N ALA A 288 -15.66 15.29 13.38
CA ALA A 288 -14.45 14.46 13.37
C ALA A 288 -13.17 15.15 12.87
N GLY A 289 -13.25 16.39 12.39
CA GLY A 289 -12.07 17.18 12.01
C GLY A 289 -11.34 17.72 13.24
N ALA A 290 -10.44 16.93 13.81
CA ALA A 290 -9.60 17.32 14.94
C ALA A 290 -8.57 18.41 14.57
N GLN A 291 -9.04 19.65 14.48
CA GLN A 291 -8.35 20.83 14.99
C GLN A 291 -9.39 21.73 15.66
N ALA A 292 -9.02 22.35 16.78
CA ALA A 292 -9.88 23.26 17.52
C ALA A 292 -10.35 24.41 16.61
N GLY A 293 -11.54 24.28 16.01
CA GLY A 293 -12.13 25.27 15.11
C GLY A 293 -12.96 24.73 13.93
N ALA A 294 -12.82 23.46 13.55
CA ALA A 294 -13.47 22.90 12.35
C ALA A 294 -15.00 22.71 12.50
N SER A 295 -15.73 23.39 11.60
CA SER A 295 -17.17 23.39 11.23
C SER A 295 -18.24 22.97 12.24
N ASP A 296 -19.09 23.91 12.64
CA ASP A 296 -20.32 23.65 13.40
C ASP A 296 -21.52 23.37 12.47
N ALA A 297 -21.29 22.57 11.42
CA ALA A 297 -22.27 22.34 10.35
C ALA A 297 -23.50 21.55 10.85
N ALA A 298 -23.33 20.71 11.87
CA ALA A 298 -24.42 20.04 12.56
C ALA A 298 -25.49 21.02 13.07
N ASN A 299 -25.10 22.21 13.53
CA ASN A 299 -26.05 23.21 13.99
C ASN A 299 -26.88 23.84 12.86
N LEU A 300 -26.39 23.82 11.62
CA LEU A 300 -27.16 24.23 10.43
C LEU A 300 -28.13 23.14 9.96
N LEU A 301 -27.75 21.86 10.11
CA LEU A 301 -28.58 20.72 9.69
C LEU A 301 -29.71 20.41 10.68
N LYS A 302 -29.46 20.56 11.99
CA LYS A 302 -30.42 20.21 13.06
C LYS A 302 -31.82 20.84 12.85
N PRO A 303 -31.97 22.15 12.54
CA PRO A 303 -33.29 22.74 12.31
C PRO A 303 -34.00 22.19 11.07
N ALA A 304 -33.28 22.04 9.95
CA ALA A 304 -33.84 21.54 8.70
C ALA A 304 -34.30 20.08 8.82
N LEU A 305 -33.47 19.25 9.48
CA LEU A 305 -33.82 17.86 9.81
C LEU A 305 -34.96 17.77 10.82
N ALA A 306 -35.07 18.73 11.75
CA ALA A 306 -36.11 18.72 12.78
C ALA A 306 -37.50 19.09 12.26
N ARG A 307 -37.57 19.97 11.25
CA ARG A 307 -38.83 20.35 10.59
C ARG A 307 -39.26 19.32 9.53
N GLY A 308 -38.37 18.40 9.14
CA GLY A 308 -38.65 17.39 8.12
C GLY A 308 -38.72 17.96 6.70
N GLU A 309 -38.22 19.19 6.52
CA GLU A 309 -38.12 19.90 5.24
C GLU A 309 -37.01 19.26 4.37
N LEU A 310 -35.92 18.85 5.01
CA LEU A 310 -34.78 18.22 4.37
C LEU A 310 -34.84 16.70 4.51
N ARG A 311 -34.96 15.99 3.38
CA ARG A 311 -34.82 14.52 3.30
C ARG A 311 -33.37 14.16 3.01
N THR A 312 -32.76 13.37 3.88
CA THR A 312 -31.37 12.95 3.73
C THR A 312 -31.18 11.45 3.87
N ILE A 313 -30.20 10.93 3.13
CA ILE A 313 -29.59 9.63 3.39
C ILE A 313 -28.17 9.94 3.86
N ALA A 314 -27.75 9.40 5.01
CA ALA A 314 -26.39 9.56 5.51
C ALA A 314 -25.65 8.21 5.49
N ALA A 315 -24.34 8.22 5.33
CA ALA A 315 -23.50 7.03 5.51
C ALA A 315 -22.35 7.30 6.49
N THR A 316 -22.04 6.32 7.35
CA THR A 316 -20.96 6.42 8.36
C THR A 316 -20.52 5.02 8.81
N THR A 317 -19.37 4.93 9.49
CA THR A 317 -18.95 3.69 10.16
C THR A 317 -19.68 3.50 11.49
N TRP A 318 -19.68 2.27 12.03
CA TRP A 318 -20.34 1.97 13.30
C TRP A 318 -19.70 2.71 14.48
N SER A 319 -18.37 2.82 14.47
CA SER A 319 -17.61 3.54 15.50
C SER A 319 -17.94 5.04 15.50
N GLU A 320 -18.02 5.66 14.33
CA GLU A 320 -18.43 7.06 14.16
C GLU A 320 -19.87 7.30 14.57
N TYR A 321 -20.80 6.41 14.18
CA TYR A 321 -22.20 6.51 14.58
C TYR A 321 -22.34 6.57 16.10
N LYS A 322 -21.69 5.65 16.82
CA LYS A 322 -21.69 5.64 18.29
C LYS A 322 -21.05 6.89 18.88
N LYS A 323 -19.96 7.37 18.28
CA LYS A 323 -19.19 8.50 18.81
C LYS A 323 -19.89 9.83 18.62
N TYR A 324 -20.51 10.06 17.46
CA TYR A 324 -21.02 11.38 17.05
C TYR A 324 -22.54 11.46 16.95
N PHE A 325 -23.23 10.42 16.46
CA PHE A 325 -24.68 10.47 16.21
C PHE A 325 -25.51 9.98 17.39
N GLU A 326 -25.14 8.84 18.00
CA GLU A 326 -25.88 8.26 19.13
C GLU A 326 -25.81 9.15 20.38
N LYS A 327 -24.68 9.83 20.58
CA LYS A 327 -24.48 10.77 21.70
C LYS A 327 -25.24 12.09 21.54
N ASP A 328 -25.62 12.49 20.32
CA ASP A 328 -26.38 13.72 20.08
C ASP A 328 -27.90 13.41 20.05
N PRO A 329 -28.68 13.84 21.06
CA PRO A 329 -30.11 13.53 21.13
C PRO A 329 -30.93 14.14 19.98
N ALA A 330 -30.47 15.23 19.37
CA ALA A 330 -31.17 15.86 18.25
C ALA A 330 -31.02 15.02 16.98
N LEU A 331 -29.79 14.55 16.68
CA LEU A 331 -29.51 13.74 15.50
C LEU A 331 -30.08 12.31 15.65
N ALA A 332 -29.89 11.67 16.81
CA ALA A 332 -30.41 10.32 17.09
C ALA A 332 -31.94 10.22 16.98
N ARG A 333 -32.66 11.33 17.20
CA ARG A 333 -34.13 11.39 17.05
C ARG A 333 -34.60 11.60 15.62
N ARG A 334 -33.71 11.92 14.67
CA ARG A 334 -34.04 12.24 13.27
C ARG A 334 -33.54 11.18 12.30
N PHE A 335 -32.39 10.61 12.58
CA PHE A 335 -31.84 9.52 11.79
C PHE A 335 -32.33 8.16 12.28
N GLN A 336 -32.56 7.24 11.34
CA GLN A 336 -32.86 5.85 11.62
C GLN A 336 -31.78 4.94 11.04
N PRO A 337 -31.11 4.11 11.88
CA PRO A 337 -30.00 3.30 11.40
C PRO A 337 -30.48 2.14 10.53
N VAL A 338 -29.80 1.97 9.40
CA VAL A 338 -29.88 0.81 8.50
C VAL A 338 -28.50 0.14 8.53
N ARG A 339 -28.43 -1.08 9.04
CA ARG A 339 -27.15 -1.79 9.18
C ARG A 339 -26.75 -2.41 7.84
N VAL A 340 -25.57 -2.07 7.35
CA VAL A 340 -24.99 -2.66 6.14
C VAL A 340 -23.84 -3.56 6.56
N GLY A 341 -24.08 -4.87 6.49
CA GLY A 341 -23.08 -5.89 6.81
C GLY A 341 -22.17 -6.21 5.63
N GLU A 342 -20.99 -6.75 5.93
CA GLU A 342 -20.14 -7.43 4.95
C GLU A 342 -20.94 -8.59 4.32
N PRO A 343 -20.99 -8.70 2.97
CA PRO A 343 -21.65 -9.83 2.32
C PRO A 343 -20.85 -11.12 2.54
N SER A 344 -21.55 -12.25 2.52
CA SER A 344 -20.91 -13.57 2.49
C SER A 344 -20.06 -13.75 1.22
N VAL A 345 -19.12 -14.71 1.24
CA VAL A 345 -18.29 -15.01 0.06
C VAL A 345 -19.16 -15.37 -1.17
N GLU A 346 -20.25 -16.11 -0.98
CA GLU A 346 -21.19 -16.47 -2.06
C GLU A 346 -21.91 -15.25 -2.64
N GLN A 347 -22.32 -14.31 -1.78
CA GLN A 347 -22.90 -13.04 -2.21
C GLN A 347 -21.86 -12.17 -2.92
N ALA A 348 -20.61 -12.12 -2.43
CA ALA A 348 -19.52 -11.40 -3.08
C ALA A 348 -19.22 -11.96 -4.48
N VAL A 349 -19.21 -13.29 -4.65
CA VAL A 349 -19.10 -13.92 -5.99
C VAL A 349 -20.24 -13.46 -6.90
N SER A 350 -21.47 -13.43 -6.38
CA SER A 350 -22.64 -12.98 -7.15
C SER A 350 -22.55 -11.51 -7.56
N ILE A 351 -22.07 -10.64 -6.65
CA ILE A 351 -21.80 -9.22 -6.92
C ILE A 351 -20.76 -9.09 -8.04
N LEU A 352 -19.61 -9.76 -7.89
CA LEU A 352 -18.54 -9.69 -8.90
C LEU A 352 -19.01 -10.17 -10.27
N ARG A 353 -19.77 -11.27 -10.35
CA ARG A 353 -20.34 -11.76 -11.62
C ARG A 353 -21.18 -10.70 -12.34
N GLY A 354 -21.93 -9.88 -11.59
CA GLY A 354 -22.66 -8.75 -12.17
C GLY A 354 -21.76 -7.67 -12.74
N LEU A 355 -20.61 -7.44 -12.11
CA LEU A 355 -19.64 -6.41 -12.50
C LEU A 355 -18.67 -6.87 -13.61
N VAL A 356 -18.51 -8.18 -13.83
CA VAL A 356 -17.59 -8.73 -14.86
C VAL A 356 -17.79 -8.04 -16.21
N SER A 357 -19.03 -7.93 -16.68
CA SER A 357 -19.33 -7.32 -17.99
C SER A 357 -18.93 -5.84 -18.11
N VAL A 358 -18.83 -5.12 -16.98
CA VAL A 358 -18.36 -3.74 -16.92
C VAL A 358 -16.83 -3.71 -17.05
N TYR A 359 -16.13 -4.54 -16.28
CA TYR A 359 -14.67 -4.63 -16.31
C TYR A 359 -14.11 -5.19 -17.62
N GLU A 360 -14.78 -6.18 -18.22
CA GLU A 360 -14.38 -6.71 -19.52
C GLU A 360 -14.44 -5.63 -20.60
N ARG A 361 -15.49 -4.79 -20.59
CA ARG A 361 -15.65 -3.67 -21.54
C ARG A 361 -14.65 -2.56 -21.27
N SER A 362 -14.40 -2.18 -20.01
CA SER A 362 -13.48 -1.08 -19.68
C SER A 362 -12.01 -1.42 -19.95
N HIS A 363 -11.61 -2.67 -19.72
CA HIS A 363 -10.22 -3.11 -19.89
C HIS A 363 -9.96 -3.83 -21.21
N GLY A 364 -11.00 -4.25 -21.95
CA GLY A 364 -10.82 -5.00 -23.20
C GLY A 364 -10.23 -6.39 -23.00
N VAL A 365 -10.62 -7.05 -21.90
CA VAL A 365 -10.13 -8.38 -21.50
C VAL A 365 -11.30 -9.33 -21.23
N TYR A 366 -11.03 -10.64 -21.25
CA TYR A 366 -12.00 -11.66 -20.85
C TYR A 366 -11.70 -12.14 -19.42
N VAL A 367 -12.73 -12.31 -18.59
CA VAL A 367 -12.61 -12.76 -17.19
C VAL A 367 -13.28 -14.12 -17.05
N ARG A 368 -12.51 -15.14 -16.67
CA ARG A 368 -13.08 -16.47 -16.39
C ARG A 368 -13.88 -16.47 -15.10
N ASP A 369 -14.92 -17.30 -15.03
CA ASP A 369 -15.74 -17.43 -13.82
C ASP A 369 -14.96 -17.96 -12.61
N ASP A 370 -14.02 -18.88 -12.80
CA ASP A 370 -13.17 -19.38 -11.73
C ASP A 370 -12.23 -18.31 -11.17
N ALA A 371 -11.83 -17.32 -11.98
CA ALA A 371 -11.10 -16.14 -11.49
C ALA A 371 -12.00 -15.25 -10.60
N VAL A 372 -13.30 -15.15 -10.90
CA VAL A 372 -14.25 -14.41 -10.07
C VAL A 372 -14.41 -15.08 -8.70
N VAL A 373 -14.59 -16.41 -8.70
CA VAL A 373 -14.65 -17.20 -7.48
C VAL A 373 -13.35 -17.06 -6.68
N ALA A 374 -12.19 -17.17 -7.34
CA ALA A 374 -10.90 -16.97 -6.72
C ALA A 374 -10.74 -15.57 -6.13
N ALA A 375 -11.17 -14.51 -6.82
CA ALA A 375 -11.08 -13.15 -6.33
C ALA A 375 -11.87 -12.96 -5.04
N ALA A 376 -13.09 -13.48 -4.95
CA ALA A 376 -13.88 -13.43 -3.71
C ALA A 376 -13.25 -14.28 -2.58
N GLN A 377 -12.94 -15.56 -2.85
CA GLN A 377 -12.43 -16.48 -1.82
C GLN A 377 -11.04 -16.07 -1.31
N MET A 378 -10.11 -15.77 -2.22
CA MET A 378 -8.74 -15.40 -1.87
C MET A 378 -8.69 -14.02 -1.21
N SER A 379 -9.49 -13.04 -1.64
CA SER A 379 -9.51 -11.74 -0.95
C SER A 379 -10.16 -11.83 0.43
N ALA A 380 -11.25 -12.58 0.58
CA ALA A 380 -11.87 -12.87 1.87
C ALA A 380 -10.87 -13.46 2.86
N ARG A 381 -10.06 -14.39 2.36
CA ARG A 381 -9.06 -15.11 3.13
C ARG A 381 -7.81 -14.28 3.41
N TYR A 382 -7.14 -13.78 2.38
CA TYR A 382 -5.77 -13.24 2.48
C TYR A 382 -5.67 -11.73 2.70
N LEU A 383 -6.73 -10.96 2.46
CA LEU A 383 -6.75 -9.50 2.65
C LEU A 383 -7.56 -9.14 3.91
N SER A 384 -6.98 -9.35 5.08
CA SER A 384 -7.55 -8.93 6.37
C SER A 384 -7.44 -7.42 6.56
N GLY A 385 -8.44 -6.80 7.21
CA GLY A 385 -8.50 -5.35 7.41
C GLY A 385 -9.21 -4.59 6.28
N ARG A 386 -9.65 -5.29 5.24
CA ARG A 386 -10.58 -4.78 4.22
C ARG A 386 -11.83 -5.67 4.19
N GLN A 387 -12.96 -5.09 3.79
CA GLN A 387 -14.25 -5.79 3.75
C GLN A 387 -14.62 -6.21 2.33
N LEU A 388 -15.37 -7.31 2.21
CA LEU A 388 -16.12 -7.61 0.99
C LEU A 388 -17.27 -6.60 0.81
N PRO A 389 -17.69 -6.32 -0.43
CA PRO A 389 -17.13 -6.83 -1.68
C PRO A 389 -15.90 -6.04 -2.18
N ASP A 390 -15.61 -4.86 -1.61
CA ASP A 390 -14.59 -3.91 -2.07
C ASP A 390 -13.23 -4.54 -2.35
N LYS A 391 -12.67 -5.28 -1.39
CA LYS A 391 -11.37 -5.95 -1.59
C LYS A 391 -11.34 -6.94 -2.75
N ALA A 392 -12.47 -7.58 -3.06
CA ALA A 392 -12.54 -8.56 -4.15
C ALA A 392 -12.68 -7.86 -5.50
N VAL A 393 -13.43 -6.75 -5.52
CA VAL A 393 -13.58 -5.87 -6.69
C VAL A 393 -12.21 -5.30 -7.09
N ASP A 394 -11.48 -4.72 -6.14
CA ASP A 394 -10.16 -4.15 -6.39
C ASP A 394 -9.16 -5.19 -6.92
N VAL A 395 -9.18 -6.40 -6.36
CA VAL A 395 -8.30 -7.49 -6.81
C VAL A 395 -8.60 -7.85 -8.26
N LEU A 396 -9.89 -7.98 -8.60
CA LEU A 396 -10.32 -8.35 -9.95
C LEU A 396 -10.00 -7.23 -10.95
N ASP A 397 -10.30 -5.98 -10.61
CA ASP A 397 -10.01 -4.81 -11.45
C ASP A 397 -8.51 -4.66 -11.70
N THR A 398 -7.69 -4.81 -10.65
CA THR A 398 -6.22 -4.80 -10.78
C THR A 398 -5.72 -5.94 -11.65
N ALA A 399 -6.34 -7.13 -11.60
CA ALA A 399 -5.99 -8.25 -12.45
C ALA A 399 -6.32 -7.97 -13.93
N CYS A 400 -7.46 -7.33 -14.20
CA CYS A 400 -7.86 -6.86 -15.53
C CYS A 400 -6.88 -5.80 -16.07
N ALA A 401 -6.57 -4.78 -15.27
CA ALA A 401 -5.64 -3.71 -15.63
C ALA A 401 -4.24 -4.26 -15.95
N ARG A 402 -3.72 -5.16 -15.10
CA ARG A 402 -2.43 -5.82 -15.34
C ARG A 402 -2.41 -6.64 -16.63
N LEU A 403 -3.50 -7.32 -16.96
CA LEU A 403 -3.60 -8.09 -18.20
C LEU A 403 -3.54 -7.17 -19.41
N ARG A 404 -4.27 -6.06 -19.37
CA ARG A 404 -4.25 -5.05 -20.42
C ARG A 404 -2.85 -4.45 -20.59
N THR A 405 -2.20 -4.04 -19.50
CA THR A 405 -0.83 -3.51 -19.56
C THR A 405 0.15 -4.52 -20.15
N ARG A 406 0.05 -5.82 -19.80
CA ARG A 406 0.90 -6.87 -20.38
C ARG A 406 0.69 -7.06 -21.89
N ARG A 407 -0.51 -6.76 -22.42
CA ARG A 407 -0.78 -6.80 -23.86
C ARG A 407 -0.19 -5.58 -24.56
N GLU A 408 -0.37 -4.39 -24.01
CA GLU A 408 0.03 -3.13 -24.67
C GLU A 408 1.52 -2.80 -24.50
N THR A 409 2.15 -3.27 -23.41
CA THR A 409 3.50 -2.88 -23.02
C THR A 409 4.50 -4.02 -23.23
N ALA A 410 5.64 -3.70 -23.83
CA ALA A 410 6.76 -4.63 -23.99
C ALA A 410 7.25 -5.16 -22.63
N PRO A 411 7.65 -6.43 -22.51
CA PRO A 411 8.20 -6.99 -21.27
C PRO A 411 9.42 -6.19 -20.79
N GLU A 412 9.63 -6.13 -19.46
CA GLU A 412 10.74 -5.36 -18.88
C GLU A 412 12.12 -5.78 -19.43
N ALA A 413 12.33 -7.07 -19.69
CA ALA A 413 13.55 -7.56 -20.33
C ALA A 413 13.77 -6.93 -21.72
N LEU A 414 12.71 -6.80 -22.53
CA LEU A 414 12.77 -6.19 -23.84
C LEU A 414 12.98 -4.67 -23.75
N GLN A 415 12.34 -4.00 -22.78
CA GLN A 415 12.57 -2.58 -22.50
C GLN A 415 14.02 -2.29 -22.09
N ARG A 416 14.61 -3.13 -21.24
CA ARG A 416 16.03 -3.03 -20.85
C ARG A 416 16.94 -3.20 -22.06
N LEU A 417 16.67 -4.18 -22.92
CA LEU A 417 17.43 -4.36 -24.17
C LEU A 417 17.33 -3.13 -25.09
N TYR A 418 16.15 -2.52 -25.26
CA TYR A 418 16.04 -1.27 -26.02
C TYR A 418 16.86 -0.14 -25.42
N ALA A 419 16.86 0.00 -24.09
CA ALA A 419 17.64 1.03 -23.40
C ALA A 419 19.16 0.80 -23.57
N GLU A 420 19.63 -0.43 -23.36
CA GLU A 420 21.03 -0.82 -23.53
C GLU A 420 21.50 -0.65 -24.98
N GLN A 421 20.67 -1.00 -25.97
CA GLN A 421 20.97 -0.76 -27.39
C GLN A 421 21.06 0.74 -27.71
N ALA A 422 20.14 1.56 -27.19
CA ALA A 422 20.19 3.00 -27.42
C ALA A 422 21.44 3.64 -26.81
N GLU A 423 21.86 3.19 -25.63
CA GLU A 423 23.10 3.63 -25.00
C GLU A 423 24.34 3.18 -25.80
N GLY A 424 24.43 1.90 -26.14
CA GLY A 424 25.52 1.38 -26.95
C GLY A 424 25.62 2.03 -28.33
N MET A 425 24.48 2.37 -28.95
CA MET A 425 24.44 3.08 -30.23
C MET A 425 24.98 4.51 -30.11
N ARG A 426 24.61 5.25 -29.06
CA ARG A 426 25.16 6.58 -28.79
C ARG A 426 26.68 6.52 -28.58
N GLN A 427 27.16 5.54 -27.81
CA GLN A 427 28.58 5.37 -27.55
C GLN A 427 29.36 5.01 -28.83
N HIS A 428 28.83 4.07 -29.63
CA HIS A 428 29.44 3.70 -30.92
C HIS A 428 29.46 4.89 -31.89
N GLN A 429 28.39 5.68 -31.96
CA GLN A 429 28.33 6.88 -32.81
C GLN A 429 29.34 7.94 -32.38
N ALA A 430 29.49 8.19 -31.07
CA ALA A 430 30.47 9.15 -30.55
C ALA A 430 31.91 8.73 -30.92
N LEU A 431 32.27 7.47 -30.65
CA LEU A 431 33.60 6.94 -30.97
C LEU A 431 33.87 6.86 -32.47
N SER A 432 32.86 6.52 -33.28
CA SER A 432 32.99 6.52 -34.74
C SER A 432 33.23 7.93 -35.26
N ARG A 433 32.51 8.93 -34.73
CA ARG A 433 32.69 10.34 -35.12
C ARG A 433 34.10 10.84 -34.82
N ASP A 434 34.63 10.52 -33.63
CA ASP A 434 35.97 10.92 -33.22
C ASP A 434 37.05 10.25 -34.07
N ARG A 435 36.86 8.96 -34.40
CA ARG A 435 37.73 8.21 -35.33
C ARG A 435 37.71 8.84 -36.73
N ASP A 436 36.53 9.14 -37.26
CA ASP A 436 36.36 9.70 -38.60
C ASP A 436 36.89 11.15 -38.69
N ALA A 437 36.95 11.86 -37.56
CA ALA A 437 37.60 13.16 -37.43
C ALA A 437 39.13 13.09 -37.19
N GLY A 438 39.71 11.88 -37.13
CA GLY A 438 41.15 11.65 -37.02
C GLY A 438 41.70 11.66 -35.59
N PHE A 439 40.85 11.63 -34.56
CA PHE A 439 41.29 11.48 -33.17
C PHE A 439 41.66 10.02 -32.86
N ALA A 440 42.57 9.83 -31.90
CA ALA A 440 42.95 8.49 -31.44
C ALA A 440 41.78 7.84 -30.68
N VAL A 441 41.25 6.75 -31.23
CA VAL A 441 40.16 5.96 -30.67
C VAL A 441 40.63 4.52 -30.49
N ASP A 442 40.20 3.88 -29.40
CA ASP A 442 40.47 2.46 -29.18
C ASP A 442 39.59 1.59 -30.10
N GLU A 443 40.21 1.03 -31.13
CA GLU A 443 39.52 0.16 -32.10
C GLU A 443 39.01 -1.15 -31.48
N GLN A 444 39.63 -1.64 -30.40
CA GLN A 444 39.18 -2.86 -29.73
C GLN A 444 37.84 -2.62 -29.02
N ILE A 445 37.67 -1.46 -28.38
CA ILE A 445 36.42 -1.05 -27.75
C ILE A 445 35.32 -0.87 -28.81
N LEU A 446 35.63 -0.22 -29.94
CA LEU A 446 34.66 -0.03 -31.03
C LEU A 446 34.19 -1.38 -31.60
N HIS A 447 35.11 -2.32 -31.80
CA HIS A 447 34.79 -3.67 -32.28
C HIS A 447 33.97 -4.47 -31.24
N ALA A 448 34.32 -4.37 -29.96
CA ALA A 448 33.59 -5.00 -28.87
C ALA A 448 32.15 -4.49 -28.76
N LEU A 449 31.94 -3.17 -28.88
CA LEU A 449 30.59 -2.56 -28.89
C LEU A 449 29.76 -3.07 -30.07
N LYS A 450 30.37 -3.23 -31.25
CA LYS A 450 29.69 -3.78 -32.43
C LYS A 450 29.25 -5.23 -32.22
N LEU A 451 30.15 -6.09 -31.74
CA LEU A 451 29.83 -7.49 -31.43
C LEU A 451 28.73 -7.61 -30.37
N ARG A 452 28.82 -6.79 -29.30
CA ARG A 452 27.81 -6.78 -28.23
C ARG A 452 26.43 -6.37 -28.77
N ARG A 453 26.38 -5.38 -29.65
CA ARG A 453 25.15 -4.94 -30.31
C ARG A 453 24.53 -6.04 -31.16
N ASP A 454 25.32 -6.73 -31.99
CA ASP A 454 24.81 -7.78 -32.87
C ASP A 454 24.28 -8.98 -32.06
N ALA A 455 24.90 -9.29 -30.91
CA ALA A 455 24.40 -10.28 -29.96
C ALA A 455 23.07 -9.85 -29.31
N MET A 456 22.98 -8.60 -28.84
CA MET A 456 21.76 -8.04 -28.25
C MET A 456 20.61 -7.95 -29.25
N GLU A 457 20.91 -7.68 -30.53
CA GLU A 457 19.91 -7.65 -31.60
C GLU A 457 19.26 -9.03 -31.81
N SER A 458 20.05 -10.09 -31.75
CA SER A 458 19.55 -11.47 -31.84
C SER A 458 18.63 -11.80 -30.65
N GLU A 459 19.06 -11.47 -29.42
CA GLU A 459 18.25 -11.68 -28.20
C GLU A 459 16.95 -10.88 -28.22
N ARG A 460 17.01 -9.62 -28.69
CA ARG A 460 15.85 -8.75 -28.86
C ARG A 460 14.83 -9.36 -29.82
N LEU A 461 15.27 -9.82 -31.00
CA LEU A 461 14.39 -10.41 -32.01
C LEU A 461 13.68 -11.66 -31.47
N GLU A 462 14.39 -12.52 -30.72
CA GLU A 462 13.77 -13.68 -30.06
C GLU A 462 12.70 -13.27 -29.04
N LEU A 463 12.98 -12.27 -28.20
CA LEU A 463 12.04 -11.79 -27.20
C LEU A 463 10.84 -11.06 -27.83
N GLU A 464 11.06 -10.28 -28.90
CA GLU A 464 10.00 -9.66 -29.69
C GLU A 464 9.08 -10.72 -30.29
N GLN A 465 9.64 -11.76 -30.92
CA GLN A 465 8.84 -12.87 -31.47
C GLN A 465 8.00 -13.55 -30.39
N ARG A 466 8.60 -13.92 -29.25
CA ARG A 466 7.86 -14.52 -28.13
C ARG A 466 6.76 -13.59 -27.61
N TRP A 467 7.00 -12.29 -27.57
CA TRP A 467 5.99 -11.33 -27.12
C TRP A 467 4.84 -11.21 -28.14
N PHE A 468 5.12 -11.18 -29.44
CA PHE A 468 4.09 -11.20 -30.48
C PHE A 468 3.27 -12.49 -30.47
N GLU A 469 3.91 -13.64 -30.27
CA GLU A 469 3.22 -14.93 -30.09
C GLU A 469 2.30 -14.90 -28.85
N GLN A 470 2.76 -14.32 -27.74
CA GLN A 470 1.96 -14.16 -26.52
C GLN A 470 0.81 -13.17 -26.68
N GLN A 471 0.94 -12.13 -27.51
CA GLN A 471 -0.13 -11.21 -27.85
C GLN A 471 -1.20 -11.85 -28.75
N ALA A 472 -0.79 -12.77 -29.62
CA ALA A 472 -1.68 -13.48 -30.53
C ALA A 472 -2.60 -14.47 -29.81
N VAL A 473 -2.19 -14.98 -28.64
CA VAL A 473 -3.05 -15.81 -27.78
C VAL A 473 -4.05 -14.92 -27.03
N PRO A 474 -5.37 -15.19 -27.09
CA PRO A 474 -6.34 -14.47 -26.28
C PRO A 474 -6.06 -14.72 -24.80
N GLN A 475 -5.51 -13.70 -24.14
CA GLN A 475 -5.23 -13.76 -22.71
C GLN A 475 -6.50 -13.44 -21.92
N GLN A 476 -6.69 -14.18 -20.84
CA GLN A 476 -7.88 -14.13 -19.99
C GLN A 476 -7.46 -14.04 -18.53
N VAL A 477 -8.24 -13.32 -17.73
CA VAL A 477 -8.03 -13.28 -16.28
C VAL A 477 -8.37 -14.65 -15.72
N CYS A 478 -7.40 -15.27 -15.07
CA CYS A 478 -7.48 -16.61 -14.47
C CYS A 478 -7.15 -16.54 -12.97
N PRO A 479 -7.46 -17.60 -12.18
CA PRO A 479 -7.16 -17.63 -10.74
C PRO A 479 -5.71 -17.32 -10.40
N ARG A 480 -4.75 -17.73 -11.25
CA ARG A 480 -3.33 -17.44 -11.07
C ARG A 480 -3.03 -15.94 -11.14
N MET A 481 -3.75 -15.17 -11.95
CA MET A 481 -3.56 -13.72 -12.04
C MET A 481 -4.12 -13.00 -10.81
N VAL A 482 -5.26 -13.45 -10.31
CA VAL A 482 -5.82 -13.01 -9.01
C VAL A 482 -4.81 -13.27 -7.90
N ALA A 483 -4.24 -14.48 -7.84
CA ALA A 483 -3.18 -14.82 -6.89
C ALA A 483 -1.94 -13.93 -7.04
N GLN A 484 -1.53 -13.56 -8.27
CA GLN A 484 -0.42 -12.61 -8.50
C GLN A 484 -0.71 -11.20 -7.98
N VAL A 485 -1.97 -10.76 -7.99
CA VAL A 485 -2.37 -9.46 -7.41
C VAL A 485 -2.27 -9.52 -5.89
N ILE A 486 -2.90 -10.52 -5.28
CA ILE A 486 -2.88 -10.70 -3.82
C ILE A 486 -1.44 -10.92 -3.31
N SER A 487 -0.63 -11.68 -4.05
CA SER A 487 0.80 -11.88 -3.76
C SER A 487 1.57 -10.58 -3.70
N ALA A 488 1.34 -9.69 -4.67
CA ALA A 488 2.00 -8.38 -4.72
C ALA A 488 1.59 -7.48 -3.56
N TRP A 489 0.36 -7.60 -3.05
CA TRP A 489 -0.14 -6.78 -1.93
C TRP A 489 0.24 -7.32 -0.56
N THR A 490 0.29 -8.65 -0.41
CA THR A 490 0.51 -9.32 0.89
C THR A 490 1.94 -9.84 1.07
N GLY A 491 2.69 -9.98 -0.03
CA GLY A 491 3.99 -10.65 -0.05
C GLY A 491 3.91 -12.18 -0.04
N ILE A 492 2.73 -12.79 0.07
CA ILE A 492 2.57 -14.25 0.08
C ILE A 492 2.90 -14.81 -1.32
N PRO A 493 3.78 -15.81 -1.48
CA PRO A 493 4.09 -16.41 -2.77
C PRO A 493 2.86 -16.86 -3.56
N VAL A 494 2.87 -16.64 -4.87
CA VAL A 494 1.76 -17.00 -5.79
C VAL A 494 1.46 -18.48 -5.71
N GLU A 495 2.49 -19.32 -5.57
CA GLU A 495 2.34 -20.76 -5.46
C GLU A 495 1.52 -21.13 -4.23
N GLN A 496 1.65 -20.41 -3.11
CA GLN A 496 0.87 -20.68 -1.90
C GLN A 496 -0.58 -20.18 -2.00
N LEU A 497 -0.81 -19.09 -2.73
CA LEU A 497 -2.15 -18.53 -2.96
C LEU A 497 -2.95 -19.30 -4.02
N ALA A 498 -2.27 -19.81 -5.05
CA ALA A 498 -2.90 -20.49 -6.20
C ALA A 498 -3.15 -21.98 -5.96
N LEU A 499 -2.54 -22.58 -4.94
CA LEU A 499 -2.69 -24.00 -4.65
C LEU A 499 -3.96 -24.28 -3.85
N GLU A 500 -4.78 -25.19 -4.38
CA GLU A 500 -5.71 -25.96 -3.56
C GLU A 500 -4.89 -26.69 -2.49
N HIS A 501 -5.28 -26.51 -1.22
CA HIS A 501 -4.54 -26.95 -0.03
C HIS A 501 -4.20 -28.46 -0.02
N SER A 502 -4.85 -29.26 -0.86
CA SER A 502 -4.76 -30.71 -0.95
C SER A 502 -3.39 -31.23 -1.42
N ALA A 503 -2.74 -30.60 -2.40
CA ALA A 503 -1.52 -31.17 -3.02
C ALA A 503 -0.26 -31.03 -2.14
N ARG A 504 -0.06 -29.88 -1.47
CA ARG A 504 1.10 -29.67 -0.57
C ARG A 504 0.94 -30.34 0.78
N ALA A 505 -0.29 -30.50 1.29
CA ALA A 505 -0.54 -31.19 2.55
C ALA A 505 -0.05 -32.66 2.52
N LEU A 506 -0.02 -33.29 1.33
CA LEU A 506 0.42 -34.68 1.18
C LEU A 506 1.94 -34.85 1.36
N GLY A 507 2.77 -33.90 0.90
CA GLY A 507 4.23 -33.94 0.97
C GLY A 507 4.87 -33.08 2.08
N PHE A 508 4.04 -32.45 2.93
CA PHE A 508 4.52 -31.54 3.98
C PHE A 508 5.47 -32.24 4.97
N ALA A 509 5.10 -33.44 5.44
CA ALA A 509 5.92 -34.18 6.40
C ALA A 509 7.33 -34.46 5.84
N ASP A 510 7.45 -34.89 4.58
CA ASP A 510 8.74 -35.18 3.95
C ASP A 510 9.61 -33.93 3.86
N ALA A 511 9.02 -32.80 3.46
CA ALA A 511 9.70 -31.52 3.38
C ALA A 511 10.17 -31.02 4.76
N LEU A 512 9.38 -31.24 5.81
CA LEU A 512 9.76 -30.88 7.17
C LEU A 512 10.85 -31.81 7.74
N ARG A 513 10.80 -33.11 7.46
CA ARG A 513 11.86 -34.08 7.86
C ARG A 513 13.21 -33.75 7.26
N ALA A 514 13.25 -33.23 6.03
CA ALA A 514 14.48 -32.79 5.40
C ALA A 514 15.16 -31.62 6.16
N ARG A 515 14.43 -30.89 7.01
CA ARG A 515 14.95 -29.77 7.80
C ARG A 515 15.11 -30.06 9.29
N ILE A 516 14.19 -30.83 9.87
CA ILE A 516 14.15 -31.10 11.31
C ILE A 516 14.53 -32.55 11.55
N LEU A 517 15.82 -32.78 11.86
CA LEU A 517 16.38 -34.10 12.06
C LEU A 517 16.12 -34.62 13.48
N GLY A 518 15.79 -35.90 13.60
CA GLY A 518 15.61 -36.60 14.88
C GLY A 518 14.28 -36.36 15.59
N GLN A 519 13.44 -35.42 15.14
CA GLN A 519 12.20 -35.01 15.84
C GLN A 519 10.92 -35.44 15.11
N GLU A 520 10.82 -36.73 14.76
CA GLU A 520 9.68 -37.28 14.00
C GLU A 520 8.32 -37.04 14.68
N GLN A 521 8.27 -37.07 16.01
CA GLN A 521 7.07 -36.77 16.79
C GLN A 521 6.56 -35.34 16.56
N ALA A 522 7.46 -34.37 16.40
CA ALA A 522 7.10 -32.99 16.09
C ALA A 522 6.58 -32.86 14.66
N VAL A 523 7.27 -33.52 13.71
CA VAL A 523 6.84 -33.57 12.30
C VAL A 523 5.43 -34.14 12.19
N GLN A 524 5.15 -35.28 12.83
CA GLN A 524 3.83 -35.91 12.79
C GLN A 524 2.75 -35.06 13.45
N ALA A 525 3.05 -34.42 14.59
CA ALA A 525 2.11 -33.55 15.27
C ALA A 525 1.71 -32.32 14.44
N LEU A 526 2.68 -31.74 13.72
CA LEU A 526 2.48 -30.60 12.82
C LEU A 526 1.77 -31.01 11.52
N ASP A 527 2.20 -32.10 10.88
CA ASP A 527 1.60 -32.63 9.65
C ASP A 527 0.11 -32.97 9.86
N ARG A 528 -0.24 -33.64 10.96
CA ARG A 528 -1.65 -33.93 11.31
C ARG A 528 -2.47 -32.65 11.49
N ASN A 529 -1.91 -31.60 12.11
CA ASN A 529 -2.61 -30.33 12.27
C ASN A 529 -2.82 -29.63 10.92
N LEU A 530 -1.79 -29.57 10.08
CA LEU A 530 -1.89 -28.93 8.77
C LEU A 530 -2.83 -29.68 7.82
N ARG A 531 -2.89 -31.01 7.87
CA ARG A 531 -3.91 -31.79 7.14
C ARG A 531 -5.33 -31.47 7.62
N ALA A 532 -5.53 -31.31 8.93
CA ALA A 532 -6.83 -30.92 9.47
C ALA A 532 -7.23 -29.51 9.00
N VAL A 533 -6.28 -28.58 8.94
CA VAL A 533 -6.50 -27.21 8.43
C VAL A 533 -6.78 -27.23 6.93
N ALA A 534 -6.01 -27.99 6.16
CA ALA A 534 -6.19 -28.14 4.70
C ALA A 534 -7.55 -28.75 4.33
N THR A 535 -8.13 -29.57 5.21
CA THR A 535 -9.46 -30.16 5.06
C THR A 535 -10.58 -29.32 5.67
N GLY A 536 -10.26 -28.18 6.29
CA GLY A 536 -11.25 -27.31 6.95
C GLY A 536 -11.88 -27.91 8.21
N LEU A 537 -11.26 -28.93 8.81
CA LEU A 537 -11.73 -29.59 10.03
C LEU A 537 -11.19 -28.92 11.31
N ASN A 538 -10.43 -27.82 11.18
CA ASN A 538 -9.96 -27.04 12.31
C ASN A 538 -11.08 -26.13 12.87
N LYS A 539 -10.92 -25.69 14.11
CA LYS A 539 -11.80 -24.66 14.70
C LYS A 539 -11.62 -23.35 13.95
N ALA A 540 -12.71 -22.78 13.43
CA ALA A 540 -12.68 -21.56 12.61
C ALA A 540 -12.35 -20.30 13.42
N ASP A 541 -12.59 -20.35 14.71
CA ASP A 541 -12.49 -19.29 15.71
C ASP A 541 -11.20 -19.38 16.54
N ALA A 542 -10.24 -20.23 16.16
CA ALA A 542 -8.96 -20.35 16.84
C ALA A 542 -7.79 -20.25 15.85
N PRO A 543 -6.54 -20.00 16.33
CA PRO A 543 -5.35 -20.09 15.48
C PRO A 543 -5.23 -21.45 14.79
N VAL A 544 -4.52 -21.49 13.66
CA VAL A 544 -4.27 -22.69 12.83
C VAL A 544 -3.78 -23.86 13.70
N GLY A 545 -2.90 -23.57 14.64
CA GLY A 545 -2.45 -24.50 15.66
C GLY A 545 -1.68 -23.77 16.76
N VAL A 546 -1.71 -24.36 17.96
CA VAL A 546 -1.02 -23.85 19.14
C VAL A 546 -0.20 -24.99 19.72
N PHE A 547 1.13 -24.85 19.69
CA PHE A 547 2.06 -25.91 20.08
C PHE A 547 3.02 -25.42 21.17
N LEU A 548 3.28 -26.27 22.14
CA LEU A 548 4.33 -26.08 23.14
C LEU A 548 5.43 -27.13 22.90
N LEU A 549 6.55 -26.68 22.36
CA LEU A 549 7.74 -27.48 22.05
C LEU A 549 8.64 -27.52 23.28
N VAL A 550 8.77 -28.69 23.90
CA VAL A 550 9.44 -28.85 25.20
C VAL A 550 10.65 -29.75 25.07
N GLY A 551 11.82 -29.33 25.55
CA GLY A 551 13.00 -30.20 25.56
C GLY A 551 14.30 -29.42 25.82
N PRO A 552 15.47 -30.09 25.73
CA PRO A 552 16.77 -29.46 25.94
C PRO A 552 17.08 -28.34 24.93
N SER A 553 18.08 -27.53 25.24
CA SER A 553 18.59 -26.51 24.31
C SER A 553 19.23 -27.16 23.08
N GLY A 554 19.18 -26.48 21.94
CA GLY A 554 19.86 -26.95 20.72
C GLY A 554 19.26 -28.18 20.04
N VAL A 555 18.05 -28.62 20.39
CA VAL A 555 17.39 -29.80 19.78
C VAL A 555 16.53 -29.49 18.54
N GLY A 556 16.46 -28.22 18.11
CA GLY A 556 15.74 -27.80 16.90
C GLY A 556 14.33 -27.20 17.12
N LYS A 557 13.98 -26.81 18.35
CA LYS A 557 12.69 -26.15 18.66
C LYS A 557 12.47 -24.87 17.83
N THR A 558 13.43 -23.94 17.87
CA THR A 558 13.41 -22.68 17.11
C THR A 558 13.51 -22.92 15.60
N GLU A 559 14.36 -23.84 15.14
CA GLU A 559 14.49 -24.21 13.72
C GLU A 559 13.17 -24.75 13.16
N THR A 560 12.35 -25.40 13.98
CA THR A 560 11.01 -25.87 13.57
C THR A 560 10.14 -24.70 13.12
N ALA A 561 10.16 -23.57 13.84
CA ALA A 561 9.41 -22.37 13.47
C ALA A 561 9.89 -21.75 12.15
N LEU A 562 11.22 -21.66 11.98
CA LEU A 562 11.83 -21.14 10.75
C LEU A 562 11.51 -22.03 9.54
N ALA A 563 11.61 -23.35 9.70
CA ALA A 563 11.24 -24.31 8.69
C ALA A 563 9.75 -24.20 8.30
N LEU A 564 8.87 -23.99 9.27
CA LEU A 564 7.44 -23.78 9.03
C LEU A 564 7.19 -22.47 8.28
N GLY A 565 7.85 -21.37 8.65
CA GLY A 565 7.75 -20.09 7.94
C GLY A 565 8.12 -20.21 6.46
N ASP A 566 9.21 -20.92 6.18
CA ASP A 566 9.67 -21.17 4.81
C ASP A 566 8.71 -22.08 4.03
N LEU A 567 8.30 -23.21 4.60
CA LEU A 567 7.45 -24.19 3.93
C LEU A 567 6.01 -23.69 3.71
N LEU A 568 5.43 -23.00 4.69
CA LEU A 568 4.03 -22.60 4.70
C LEU A 568 3.78 -21.22 4.12
N TYR A 569 4.66 -20.25 4.41
CA TYR A 569 4.43 -18.83 4.12
C TYR A 569 5.49 -18.22 3.20
N GLY A 570 6.56 -18.97 2.90
CA GLY A 570 7.52 -18.60 1.85
C GLY A 570 8.66 -17.71 2.34
N GLY A 571 9.05 -17.85 3.60
CA GLY A 571 10.27 -17.23 4.10
C GLY A 571 10.28 -17.04 5.62
N GLU A 572 11.47 -16.92 6.19
CA GLU A 572 11.71 -16.49 7.58
C GLU A 572 11.04 -15.16 7.92
N ARG A 573 10.81 -14.29 6.93
CA ARG A 573 10.06 -13.02 7.11
C ARG A 573 8.62 -13.23 7.60
N PHE A 574 8.05 -14.41 7.46
CA PHE A 574 6.72 -14.74 7.98
C PHE A 574 6.78 -15.38 9.38
N VAL A 575 7.95 -15.37 10.02
CA VAL A 575 8.12 -15.79 11.41
C VAL A 575 8.29 -14.55 12.27
N THR A 576 7.37 -14.35 13.20
CA THR A 576 7.47 -13.33 14.24
C THR A 576 8.01 -13.98 15.50
N THR A 577 9.28 -13.76 15.79
CA THR A 577 9.93 -14.28 16.99
C THR A 577 9.87 -13.26 18.12
N LEU A 578 9.36 -13.70 19.28
CA LEU A 578 9.30 -12.94 20.51
C LEU A 578 10.06 -13.68 21.60
N ASN A 579 11.10 -13.06 22.12
CA ASN A 579 11.87 -13.61 23.23
C ASN A 579 11.14 -13.32 24.55
N MET A 580 10.55 -14.35 25.17
CA MET A 580 9.76 -14.20 26.40
C MET A 580 10.60 -13.81 27.62
N SER A 581 11.93 -13.96 27.55
CA SER A 581 12.84 -13.43 28.56
C SER A 581 12.81 -11.90 28.65
N GLU A 582 12.38 -11.17 27.61
CA GLU A 582 12.18 -9.71 27.63
C GLU A 582 10.84 -9.28 28.27
N PHE A 583 9.95 -10.24 28.52
CA PHE A 583 8.58 -10.02 29.02
C PHE A 583 8.38 -10.56 30.45
N GLN A 584 9.44 -10.50 31.27
CA GLN A 584 9.44 -10.89 32.68
C GLN A 584 8.65 -9.92 33.59
N GLU A 585 8.45 -8.68 33.15
CA GLU A 585 7.74 -7.65 33.92
C GLU A 585 6.31 -7.46 33.41
N LYS A 586 5.37 -7.27 34.33
CA LYS A 586 3.95 -7.00 34.03
C LYS A 586 3.74 -5.84 33.04
N HIS A 587 4.55 -4.78 33.13
CA HIS A 587 4.42 -3.60 32.26
C HIS A 587 4.84 -3.87 30.82
N SER A 588 5.56 -4.95 30.53
CA SER A 588 5.97 -5.32 29.17
C SER A 588 4.80 -5.74 28.28
N LEU A 589 3.62 -6.02 28.86
CA LEU A 589 2.39 -6.30 28.11
C LEU A 589 2.05 -5.17 27.11
N SER A 590 2.24 -3.91 27.50
CA SER A 590 1.97 -2.76 26.62
C SER A 590 2.87 -2.73 25.38
N ARG A 591 4.07 -3.34 25.43
CA ARG A 591 4.92 -3.47 24.24
C ARG A 591 4.39 -4.53 23.26
N LEU A 592 3.70 -5.56 23.75
CA LEU A 592 3.14 -6.62 22.89
C LEU A 592 1.88 -6.16 22.14
N ILE A 593 0.97 -5.48 22.85
CA ILE A 593 -0.34 -5.09 22.31
C ILE A 593 -0.45 -3.61 21.94
N GLY A 594 0.48 -2.78 22.40
CA GLY A 594 0.43 -1.32 22.28
C GLY A 594 0.01 -0.64 23.58
N ALA A 595 0.50 0.58 23.80
CA ALA A 595 0.13 1.35 24.97
C ALA A 595 -1.33 1.84 24.87
N PRO A 596 -2.10 1.83 25.97
CA PRO A 596 -3.46 2.35 25.98
C PRO A 596 -3.48 3.90 25.90
N PRO A 597 -4.64 4.52 25.60
CA PRO A 597 -4.77 5.98 25.51
C PRO A 597 -4.29 6.67 26.79
N GLY A 598 -3.39 7.65 26.64
CA GLY A 598 -2.84 8.44 27.74
C GLY A 598 -1.49 7.95 28.30
N TYR A 599 -0.91 6.89 27.73
CA TYR A 599 0.44 6.39 28.07
C TYR A 599 1.46 6.70 26.97
N VAL A 600 2.75 6.77 27.33
CA VAL A 600 3.85 6.95 26.37
C VAL A 600 3.90 5.74 25.42
N GLY A 601 3.99 6.00 24.11
CA GLY A 601 3.91 4.97 23.06
C GLY A 601 2.49 4.73 22.52
N PHE A 602 1.50 5.53 22.92
CA PHE A 602 0.16 5.49 22.32
C PHE A 602 0.22 5.88 20.84
N GLY A 603 -0.29 5.03 19.96
CA GLY A 603 -0.27 5.22 18.50
C GLY A 603 0.85 4.44 17.77
N GLU A 604 1.81 3.85 18.49
CA GLU A 604 2.94 3.12 17.88
C GLU A 604 2.61 1.65 17.55
N GLY A 605 1.49 1.14 18.08
CA GLY A 605 1.08 -0.27 17.94
C GLY A 605 1.96 -1.23 18.76
N GLY A 606 1.43 -2.41 19.09
CA GLY A 606 2.21 -3.46 19.76
C GLY A 606 3.07 -4.27 18.80
N VAL A 607 4.21 -4.78 19.27
CA VAL A 607 5.14 -5.60 18.47
C VAL A 607 4.44 -6.85 17.92
N LEU A 608 3.61 -7.51 18.72
CA LEU A 608 2.87 -8.70 18.30
C LEU A 608 1.68 -8.31 17.40
N THR A 609 0.88 -7.35 17.85
CA THR A 609 -0.35 -6.95 17.16
C THR A 609 -0.06 -6.36 15.78
N GLU A 610 0.98 -5.53 15.63
CA GLU A 610 1.36 -4.98 14.33
C GLU A 610 1.96 -6.04 13.40
N ALA A 611 2.80 -6.94 13.92
CA ALA A 611 3.38 -8.00 13.11
C ALA A 611 2.29 -8.90 12.50
N VAL A 612 1.30 -9.28 13.31
CA VAL A 612 0.17 -10.12 12.87
C VAL A 612 -0.81 -9.33 11.99
N ARG A 613 -1.04 -8.05 12.28
CA ARG A 613 -1.85 -7.18 11.43
C ARG A 613 -1.28 -7.04 10.02
N GLN A 614 0.03 -6.86 9.92
CA GLN A 614 0.75 -6.75 8.64
C GLN A 614 0.88 -8.11 7.95
N ARG A 615 1.01 -9.20 8.72
CA ARG A 615 1.20 -10.57 8.23
C ARG A 615 0.27 -11.54 8.96
N PRO A 616 -1.01 -11.60 8.56
CA PRO A 616 -2.02 -12.44 9.19
C PRO A 616 -1.73 -13.94 9.01
N TYR A 617 -0.99 -14.25 7.95
CA TYR A 617 -0.47 -15.59 7.62
C TYR A 617 0.98 -15.67 8.04
N SER A 618 1.21 -16.12 9.27
CA SER A 618 2.54 -16.13 9.86
C SER A 618 2.68 -17.24 10.90
N VAL A 619 3.93 -17.54 11.23
CA VAL A 619 4.30 -18.31 12.42
C VAL A 619 4.62 -17.31 13.51
N VAL A 620 3.95 -17.41 14.65
CA VAL A 620 4.30 -16.64 15.86
C VAL A 620 5.10 -17.57 16.77
N LEU A 621 6.37 -17.24 16.99
CA LEU A 621 7.27 -17.98 17.85
C LEU A 621 7.45 -17.24 19.18
N LEU A 622 7.01 -17.84 20.28
CA LEU A 622 7.26 -17.38 21.64
C LEU A 622 8.40 -18.23 22.23
N ASP A 623 9.61 -17.69 22.21
CA ASP A 623 10.81 -18.41 22.66
C ASP A 623 10.98 -18.27 24.18
N GLU A 624 11.36 -19.36 24.87
CA GLU A 624 11.58 -19.40 26.34
C GLU A 624 10.35 -18.97 27.16
N VAL A 625 9.17 -19.49 26.81
CA VAL A 625 7.89 -19.04 27.38
C VAL A 625 7.78 -19.19 28.91
N GLU A 626 8.57 -20.07 29.52
CA GLU A 626 8.67 -20.21 30.97
C GLU A 626 9.27 -18.99 31.70
N LYS A 627 9.85 -18.04 30.97
CA LYS A 627 10.42 -16.82 31.53
C LYS A 627 9.44 -15.65 31.55
N ALA A 628 8.31 -15.73 30.84
CA ALA A 628 7.34 -14.63 30.78
C ALA A 628 6.56 -14.46 32.10
N ASP A 629 6.14 -13.22 32.35
CA ASP A 629 5.19 -12.91 33.41
C ASP A 629 3.83 -13.60 33.17
N PRO A 630 3.16 -14.15 34.21
CA PRO A 630 1.85 -14.80 34.06
C PRO A 630 0.75 -13.92 33.47
N GLU A 631 0.82 -12.59 33.59
CA GLU A 631 -0.13 -11.64 33.03
C GLU A 631 0.07 -11.47 31.52
N VAL A 632 1.31 -11.51 31.05
CA VAL A 632 1.64 -11.59 29.61
C VAL A 632 1.08 -12.88 29.01
N LEU A 633 1.22 -14.00 29.70
CA LEU A 633 0.63 -15.29 29.26
C LEU A 633 -0.90 -15.28 29.24
N ASN A 634 -1.56 -14.47 30.10
CA ASN A 634 -3.02 -14.37 30.12
C ASN A 634 -3.57 -13.75 28.82
N LEU A 635 -2.82 -12.89 28.15
CA LEU A 635 -3.19 -12.35 26.83
C LEU A 635 -3.48 -13.47 25.82
N PHE A 636 -2.61 -14.48 25.81
CA PHE A 636 -2.69 -15.58 24.86
C PHE A 636 -3.89 -16.50 25.08
N TYR A 637 -4.54 -16.47 26.25
CA TYR A 637 -5.83 -17.17 26.43
C TYR A 637 -6.87 -16.70 25.42
N GLN A 638 -6.99 -15.37 25.29
CA GLN A 638 -7.97 -14.78 24.39
C GLN A 638 -7.66 -15.14 22.94
N ILE A 639 -6.37 -15.11 22.58
CA ILE A 639 -5.88 -15.46 21.25
C ILE A 639 -6.19 -16.93 20.94
N PHE A 640 -5.92 -17.85 21.87
CA PHE A 640 -6.10 -19.29 21.63
C PHE A 640 -7.57 -19.71 21.52
N ASP A 641 -8.48 -19.02 22.21
CA ASP A 641 -9.92 -19.34 22.19
C ASP A 641 -10.68 -18.66 21.05
N LYS A 642 -10.43 -17.37 20.83
CA LYS A 642 -11.23 -16.54 19.93
C LYS A 642 -10.52 -16.18 18.63
N GLY A 643 -9.21 -16.45 18.55
CA GLY A 643 -8.39 -16.04 17.42
C GLY A 643 -8.37 -14.53 17.19
N LEU A 644 -8.82 -13.73 18.17
CA LEU A 644 -9.03 -12.29 18.06
C LEU A 644 -8.59 -11.60 19.35
N VAL A 645 -7.81 -10.54 19.21
CA VAL A 645 -7.38 -9.71 20.33
C VAL A 645 -7.46 -8.24 19.95
N ASN A 646 -7.74 -7.38 20.92
CA ASN A 646 -7.71 -5.94 20.69
C ASN A 646 -6.33 -5.40 21.02
N ASP A 647 -5.81 -4.54 20.16
CA ASP A 647 -4.59 -3.78 20.45
C ASP A 647 -4.86 -2.65 21.48
N GLY A 648 -3.80 -1.91 21.83
CA GLY A 648 -3.88 -0.77 22.77
C GLY A 648 -4.80 0.36 22.30
N GLU A 649 -5.14 0.43 21.01
CA GLU A 649 -6.07 1.41 20.44
C GLU A 649 -7.51 0.88 20.34
N GLY A 650 -7.73 -0.41 20.63
CA GLY A 650 -9.02 -1.08 20.50
C GLY A 650 -9.31 -1.61 19.09
N ARG A 651 -8.30 -1.70 18.22
CA ARG A 651 -8.42 -2.35 16.90
C ARG A 651 -8.38 -3.87 17.09
N GLU A 652 -9.27 -4.57 16.41
CA GLU A 652 -9.35 -6.03 16.46
C GLU A 652 -8.30 -6.64 15.51
N ILE A 653 -7.44 -7.51 16.05
CA ILE A 653 -6.35 -8.19 15.34
C ILE A 653 -6.67 -9.68 15.23
N ASP A 654 -6.57 -10.21 14.01
CA ASP A 654 -6.94 -11.58 13.66
C ASP A 654 -5.75 -12.55 13.65
N PHE A 655 -5.81 -13.54 14.53
CA PHE A 655 -4.83 -14.61 14.71
C PHE A 655 -5.30 -15.96 14.14
N ARG A 656 -6.51 -16.06 13.57
CA ARG A 656 -7.08 -17.33 13.07
C ARG A 656 -6.23 -17.98 11.98
N ASN A 657 -5.44 -17.19 11.25
CA ASN A 657 -4.53 -17.64 10.20
C ASN A 657 -3.06 -17.76 10.66
N THR A 658 -2.81 -17.68 11.97
CA THR A 658 -1.46 -17.80 12.53
C THR A 658 -1.21 -19.20 13.09
N LEU A 659 0.02 -19.68 12.96
CA LEU A 659 0.51 -20.87 13.64
C LEU A 659 1.35 -20.42 14.84
N ILE A 660 0.93 -20.75 16.06
CA ILE A 660 1.60 -20.31 17.28
C ILE A 660 2.46 -21.45 17.84
N LEU A 661 3.76 -21.19 17.94
CA LEU A 661 4.75 -22.10 18.51
C LEU A 661 5.35 -21.45 19.75
N MET A 662 5.35 -22.19 20.84
CA MET A 662 6.04 -21.81 22.07
C MET A 662 7.18 -22.78 22.29
N THR A 663 8.34 -22.29 22.70
CA THR A 663 9.44 -23.16 23.12
C THR A 663 9.58 -23.09 24.63
N SER A 664 9.97 -24.22 25.22
CA SER A 664 10.33 -24.27 26.63
C SER A 664 11.47 -25.23 26.89
N ASN A 665 12.32 -24.88 27.86
CA ASN A 665 13.33 -25.76 28.39
C ASN A 665 12.87 -26.46 29.69
N LEU A 666 11.62 -26.22 30.15
CA LEU A 666 11.05 -26.94 31.28
C LEU A 666 11.06 -28.45 31.02
N GLY A 667 11.43 -29.26 32.02
CA GLY A 667 11.47 -30.73 31.86
C GLY A 667 12.64 -31.27 31.03
N SER A 668 13.63 -30.44 30.68
CA SER A 668 14.83 -30.88 29.95
C SER A 668 15.61 -31.98 30.70
N GLU A 669 15.77 -31.84 32.02
CA GLU A 669 16.45 -32.84 32.86
C GLU A 669 15.72 -34.18 32.84
N CYS A 670 14.40 -34.15 33.07
CA CYS A 670 13.55 -35.34 33.04
C CYS A 670 13.59 -36.06 31.67
N ILE A 671 13.51 -35.30 30.57
CA ILE A 671 13.65 -35.86 29.21
C ILE A 671 15.05 -36.45 29.02
N GLY A 672 16.09 -35.77 29.49
CA GLY A 672 17.47 -36.22 29.41
C GLY A 672 17.72 -37.55 30.13
N GLU A 673 17.19 -37.68 31.36
CA GLU A 673 17.28 -38.90 32.16
C GLU A 673 16.55 -40.08 31.52
N LEU A 674 15.33 -39.86 31.02
CA LEU A 674 14.55 -40.89 30.32
C LEU A 674 15.15 -41.31 28.97
N CYS A 675 15.96 -40.44 28.37
CA CYS A 675 16.70 -40.70 27.13
C CYS A 675 18.18 -41.03 27.39
N ALA A 676 18.53 -41.42 28.61
CA ALA A 676 19.87 -41.89 28.95
C ALA A 676 20.17 -43.26 28.32
N GLY A 677 21.45 -43.54 28.05
CA GLY A 677 21.88 -44.83 27.50
C GLY A 677 21.28 -45.20 26.14
N ASP A 678 21.10 -44.22 25.24
CA ASP A 678 20.50 -44.37 23.91
C ASP A 678 19.06 -44.92 23.86
N GLN A 679 18.34 -44.85 25.00
CA GLN A 679 16.93 -45.17 25.02
C GLN A 679 16.12 -44.06 24.34
N ARG A 680 15.13 -44.47 23.53
CA ARG A 680 14.15 -43.58 22.93
C ARG A 680 12.74 -43.98 23.41
N PRO A 681 12.30 -43.47 24.58
CA PRO A 681 10.97 -43.79 25.10
C PRO A 681 9.88 -43.29 24.16
N ASP A 682 8.70 -43.91 24.22
CA ASP A 682 7.54 -43.45 23.48
C ASP A 682 7.16 -42.01 23.88
N VAL A 683 6.58 -41.28 22.93
CA VAL A 683 6.22 -39.87 23.08
C VAL A 683 5.23 -39.67 24.23
N GLN A 684 4.31 -40.61 24.43
CA GLN A 684 3.33 -40.57 25.51
C GLN A 684 4.01 -40.64 26.88
N VAL A 685 5.02 -41.49 27.04
CA VAL A 685 5.79 -41.61 28.28
C VAL A 685 6.49 -40.29 28.61
N LEU A 686 7.11 -39.64 27.62
CA LEU A 686 7.74 -38.33 27.81
C LEU A 686 6.70 -37.25 28.17
N GLN A 687 5.55 -37.23 27.49
CA GLN A 687 4.47 -36.28 27.77
C GLN A 687 3.96 -36.42 29.21
N GLU A 688 3.71 -37.65 29.66
CA GLU A 688 3.26 -37.94 31.03
C GLU A 688 4.31 -37.52 32.07
N ALA A 689 5.59 -37.75 31.79
CA ALA A 689 6.68 -37.41 32.70
C ALA A 689 6.88 -35.90 32.88
N ILE A 690 6.77 -35.10 31.81
CA ILE A 690 6.93 -33.64 31.89
C ILE A 690 5.66 -32.90 32.31
N HIS A 691 4.48 -33.54 32.19
CA HIS A 691 3.19 -32.89 32.45
C HIS A 691 3.08 -32.27 33.87
N PRO A 692 3.53 -32.91 34.97
CA PRO A 692 3.53 -32.28 36.30
C PRO A 692 4.34 -30.97 36.33
N LEU A 693 5.55 -30.97 35.77
CA LEU A 693 6.42 -29.79 35.72
C LEU A 693 5.78 -28.64 34.93
N LEU A 694 5.13 -28.97 33.80
CA LEU A 694 4.42 -27.99 32.99
C LEU A 694 3.19 -27.44 33.72
N ARG A 695 2.46 -28.28 34.47
CA ARG A 695 1.28 -27.87 35.24
C ARG A 695 1.62 -26.98 36.43
N ASP A 696 2.78 -27.20 37.04
CA ASP A 696 3.26 -26.39 38.17
C ASP A 696 3.61 -24.96 37.72
N HIS A 697 4.11 -24.81 36.49
CA HIS A 697 4.48 -23.52 35.92
C HIS A 697 3.32 -22.83 35.18
N PHE A 698 2.64 -23.55 34.27
CA PHE A 698 1.53 -23.02 33.48
C PHE A 698 0.19 -23.31 34.14
N LYS A 699 -0.67 -22.29 34.21
CA LYS A 699 -2.07 -22.47 34.62
C LYS A 699 -2.73 -23.59 33.80
N PRO A 700 -3.49 -24.52 34.41
CA PRO A 700 -4.07 -25.67 33.70
C PRO A 700 -4.91 -25.31 32.47
N ALA A 701 -5.62 -24.19 32.54
CA ALA A 701 -6.44 -23.72 31.44
C ALA A 701 -5.60 -23.29 30.22
N LEU A 702 -4.41 -22.71 30.43
CA LEU A 702 -3.49 -22.36 29.35
C LEU A 702 -2.90 -23.64 28.72
N LEU A 703 -2.40 -24.56 29.54
CA LEU A 703 -1.78 -25.80 29.10
C LEU A 703 -2.74 -26.68 28.29
N ALA A 704 -4.01 -26.75 28.68
CA ALA A 704 -5.02 -27.55 27.98
C ALA A 704 -5.33 -27.07 26.54
N ARG A 705 -4.96 -25.82 26.19
CA ARG A 705 -5.12 -25.25 24.84
C ARG A 705 -3.89 -25.48 23.95
N MET A 706 -2.79 -25.93 24.54
CA MET A 706 -1.54 -26.17 23.85
C MET A 706 -1.42 -27.65 23.50
N ARG A 707 -0.94 -27.94 22.29
CA ARG A 707 -0.44 -29.28 21.98
C ARG A 707 1.01 -29.38 22.44
N VAL A 708 1.24 -30.08 23.55
CA VAL A 708 2.59 -30.33 24.08
C VAL A 708 3.32 -31.35 23.20
N VAL A 709 4.50 -30.98 22.71
CA VAL A 709 5.36 -31.82 21.86
C VAL A 709 6.74 -31.91 22.51
N PRO A 710 7.11 -33.06 23.11
CA PRO A 710 8.45 -33.25 23.64
C PRO A 710 9.48 -33.40 22.51
N TYR A 711 10.68 -32.87 22.70
CA TYR A 711 11.82 -32.97 21.80
C TYR A 711 12.89 -33.86 22.41
N TYR A 712 13.36 -34.82 21.63
CA TYR A 712 14.41 -35.74 22.05
C TYR A 712 15.78 -35.04 22.02
N PRO A 713 16.69 -35.37 22.95
CA PRO A 713 18.11 -35.00 22.83
C PRO A 713 18.68 -35.52 21.51
N ILE A 714 19.51 -34.72 20.84
CA ILE A 714 20.14 -35.12 19.57
C ILE A 714 21.46 -35.86 19.89
N LYS A 715 21.56 -37.12 19.48
CA LYS A 715 22.73 -38.00 19.71
C LYS A 715 23.03 -38.87 18.48
N GLY A 716 24.23 -39.48 18.45
CA GLY A 716 24.60 -40.53 17.51
C GLY A 716 24.60 -40.09 16.03
N GLU A 717 23.95 -40.89 15.17
CA GLU A 717 23.87 -40.64 13.73
C GLU A 717 23.19 -39.31 13.38
N VAL A 718 22.22 -38.88 14.19
CA VAL A 718 21.52 -37.60 13.96
C VAL A 718 22.47 -36.41 14.04
N LEU A 719 23.48 -36.46 14.92
CA LEU A 719 24.52 -35.42 14.98
C LEU A 719 25.40 -35.39 13.73
N HIS A 720 25.69 -36.55 13.15
CA HIS A 720 26.47 -36.65 11.92
C HIS A 720 25.70 -36.05 10.74
N ASP A 721 24.43 -36.42 10.58
CA ASP A 721 23.58 -35.87 9.53
C ASP A 721 23.36 -34.37 9.69
N LEU A 722 23.22 -33.90 10.93
CA LEU A 722 23.13 -32.47 11.21
C LEU A 722 24.42 -31.73 10.85
N ALA A 723 25.60 -32.26 11.20
CA ALA A 723 26.88 -31.66 10.83
C ALA A 723 27.02 -31.56 9.30
N ARG A 724 26.65 -32.61 8.55
CA ARG A 724 26.60 -32.58 7.08
C ARG A 724 25.67 -31.49 6.57
N LEU A 725 24.44 -31.44 7.07
CA LEU A 725 23.44 -30.44 6.67
C LEU A 725 23.94 -29.01 6.87
N LYS A 726 24.63 -28.73 8.00
CA LYS A 726 25.19 -27.40 8.30
C LYS A 726 26.36 -27.05 7.38
N LEU A 727 27.23 -28.02 7.07
CA LEU A 727 28.33 -27.84 6.11
C LEU A 727 27.80 -27.63 4.68
N GLU A 728 26.73 -28.32 4.28
CA GLU A 728 26.07 -28.08 2.99
C GLU A 728 25.49 -26.67 2.89
N ARG A 729 24.85 -26.17 3.96
CA ARG A 729 24.38 -24.76 4.02
C ARG A 729 25.54 -23.78 3.91
N LEU A 730 26.69 -24.04 4.55
CA LEU A 730 27.91 -23.25 4.35
C LEU A 730 28.36 -23.28 2.88
N GLY A 731 28.36 -24.46 2.25
CA GLY A 731 28.70 -24.63 0.84
C GLY A 731 27.78 -23.85 -0.10
N GLN A 732 26.47 -23.83 0.17
CA GLN A 732 25.51 -23.01 -0.59
C GLN A 732 25.84 -21.52 -0.49
N ARG A 733 26.18 -21.02 0.71
CA ARG A 733 26.61 -19.61 0.90
C ARG A 733 27.90 -19.29 0.13
N LEU A 734 28.86 -20.21 0.11
CA LEU A 734 30.10 -20.05 -0.65
C LEU A 734 29.88 -20.08 -2.17
N ARG A 735 28.97 -20.93 -2.66
CA ARG A 735 28.61 -21.00 -4.09
C ARG A 735 28.02 -19.70 -4.63
N LEU A 736 27.27 -18.95 -3.82
CA LEU A 736 26.79 -17.61 -4.20
C LEU A 736 27.95 -16.64 -4.50
N ARG A 737 29.14 -16.90 -3.95
CA ARG A 737 30.39 -16.19 -4.26
C ARG A 737 31.26 -16.91 -5.29
N LYS A 738 30.70 -17.88 -6.03
CA LYS A 738 31.39 -18.73 -7.01
C LYS A 738 32.52 -19.59 -6.43
N LEU A 739 32.45 -19.91 -5.13
CA LEU A 739 33.39 -20.82 -4.47
C LEU A 739 32.74 -22.20 -4.30
N ALA A 740 33.35 -23.24 -4.85
CA ALA A 740 32.97 -24.62 -4.59
C ALA A 740 33.47 -25.04 -3.20
N PHE A 741 32.64 -25.75 -2.45
CA PHE A 741 32.95 -26.20 -1.10
C PHE A 741 32.93 -27.72 -1.02
N SER A 742 33.95 -28.31 -0.41
CA SER A 742 34.07 -29.74 -0.12
C SER A 742 34.67 -29.96 1.26
N TYR A 743 34.43 -31.13 1.85
CA TYR A 743 34.96 -31.48 3.16
C TYR A 743 35.22 -32.97 3.30
N THR A 744 36.04 -33.37 4.26
CA THR A 744 36.34 -34.79 4.51
C THR A 744 35.37 -35.42 5.53
N PRO A 745 35.12 -36.74 5.46
CA PRO A 745 34.22 -37.42 6.42
C PRO A 745 34.71 -37.34 7.88
N GLU A 746 36.02 -37.28 8.09
CA GLU A 746 36.63 -37.16 9.43
C GLU A 746 36.26 -35.84 10.10
N LEU A 747 36.09 -34.77 9.31
CA LEU A 747 35.61 -33.47 9.81
C LEU A 747 34.22 -33.60 10.44
N VAL A 748 33.32 -34.31 9.77
CA VAL A 748 31.95 -34.54 10.24
C VAL A 748 31.95 -35.38 11.52
N ALA A 749 32.73 -36.47 11.54
CA ALA A 749 32.85 -37.33 12.72
C ALA A 749 33.38 -36.54 13.93
N HIS A 750 34.44 -35.75 13.73
CA HIS A 750 35.02 -34.92 14.77
C HIS A 750 34.05 -33.86 15.31
N MET A 751 33.29 -33.20 14.41
CA MET A 751 32.26 -32.23 14.81
C MET A 751 31.14 -32.89 15.63
N ALA A 752 30.68 -34.08 15.23
CA ALA A 752 29.62 -34.81 15.93
C ALA A 752 30.08 -35.31 17.31
N GLU A 753 31.31 -35.83 17.42
CA GLU A 753 31.87 -36.32 18.67
C GLU A 753 32.06 -35.21 19.71
N HIS A 754 32.61 -34.06 19.31
CA HIS A 754 32.76 -32.90 20.20
C HIS A 754 31.42 -32.31 20.63
N CYS A 755 30.41 -32.36 19.75
CA CYS A 755 29.06 -31.92 20.08
C CYS A 755 28.38 -32.84 21.11
N ALA A 756 28.66 -34.15 21.10
CA ALA A 756 28.06 -35.11 22.01
C ALA A 756 28.45 -34.89 23.48
N HIS A 757 29.55 -34.18 23.73
CA HIS A 757 30.11 -33.92 25.07
C HIS A 757 29.73 -32.54 25.64
N GLY A 758 28.92 -31.73 24.94
CA GLY A 758 28.55 -30.37 25.36
C GLY A 758 27.05 -30.14 25.53
N ASP A 759 26.69 -29.23 26.43
CA ASP A 759 25.27 -28.90 26.78
C ASP A 759 24.53 -28.10 25.69
N SER A 760 25.22 -27.62 24.67
CA SER A 760 24.67 -26.70 23.66
C SER A 760 24.03 -27.38 22.44
N GLY A 761 24.12 -28.72 22.32
CA GLY A 761 23.52 -29.48 21.23
C GLY A 761 23.91 -28.93 19.84
N ALA A 762 22.95 -28.86 18.91
CA ALA A 762 23.17 -28.36 17.54
C ALA A 762 23.84 -26.97 17.45
N ARG A 763 23.66 -26.12 18.47
CA ARG A 763 24.25 -24.77 18.50
C ARG A 763 25.77 -24.82 18.53
N TYR A 764 26.36 -25.89 19.10
CA TYR A 764 27.80 -26.08 19.09
C TYR A 764 28.35 -26.19 17.66
N ILE A 765 27.66 -26.89 16.76
CA ILE A 765 28.07 -27.07 15.37
C ILE A 765 28.12 -25.72 14.65
N ASP A 766 27.10 -24.87 14.82
CA ASP A 766 27.06 -23.53 14.24
C ASP A 766 28.21 -22.67 14.76
N GLN A 767 28.38 -22.62 16.09
CA GLN A 767 29.47 -21.89 16.74
C GLN A 767 30.85 -22.39 16.29
N TRP A 768 31.00 -23.70 16.09
CA TRP A 768 32.25 -24.31 15.65
C TRP A 768 32.59 -23.90 14.21
N ILE A 769 31.61 -23.88 13.30
CA ILE A 769 31.79 -23.38 11.93
C ILE A 769 32.20 -21.90 11.97
N GLU A 770 31.55 -21.08 12.79
CA GLU A 770 31.81 -19.64 12.93
C GLU A 770 33.17 -19.31 13.53
N LEU A 771 33.62 -20.08 14.53
CA LEU A 771 34.88 -19.81 15.22
C LEU A 771 36.08 -20.50 14.58
N ARG A 772 35.89 -21.61 13.85
CA ARG A 772 36.99 -22.44 13.36
C ARG A 772 37.14 -22.44 11.84
N LEU A 773 36.05 -22.52 11.07
CA LEU A 773 36.13 -22.60 9.60
C LEU A 773 36.04 -21.23 8.93
N LEU A 774 35.04 -20.43 9.29
CA LEU A 774 34.76 -19.14 8.64
C LEU A 774 35.91 -18.13 8.72
N PRO A 775 36.63 -17.97 9.84
CA PRO A 775 37.74 -17.02 9.93
C PRO A 775 38.86 -17.36 8.94
N GLN A 776 39.22 -18.64 8.82
CA GLN A 776 40.26 -19.09 7.88
C GLN A 776 39.89 -18.79 6.42
N VAL A 777 38.63 -19.00 6.06
CA VAL A 777 38.12 -18.68 4.72
C VAL A 777 38.12 -17.16 4.49
N ALA A 778 37.69 -16.37 5.49
CA ALA A 778 37.65 -14.92 5.39
C ALA A 778 39.05 -14.31 5.24
N ASP A 779 40.00 -14.72 6.09
CA ASP A 779 41.37 -14.21 6.07
C ASP A 779 42.06 -14.53 4.74
N ARG A 780 41.90 -15.75 4.22
CA ARG A 780 42.50 -16.13 2.94
C ARG A 780 41.86 -15.42 1.75
N LEU A 781 40.53 -15.22 1.76
CA LEU A 781 39.85 -14.45 0.72
C LEU A 781 40.30 -12.98 0.72
N LEU A 782 40.43 -12.35 1.90
CA LEU A 782 40.93 -10.98 2.02
C LEU A 782 42.37 -10.84 1.50
N SER A 783 43.24 -11.80 1.85
CA SER A 783 44.62 -11.83 1.33
C SER A 783 44.66 -11.99 -0.19
N ALA A 784 43.83 -12.87 -0.76
CA ALA A 784 43.75 -13.09 -2.20
C ALA A 784 43.23 -11.84 -2.94
N MET A 785 42.21 -11.16 -2.38
CA MET A 785 41.72 -9.89 -2.91
C MET A 785 42.78 -8.79 -2.91
N ALA A 786 43.62 -8.72 -1.87
CA ALA A 786 44.73 -7.77 -1.81
C ALA A 786 45.84 -8.07 -2.83
N GLN A 787 46.01 -9.33 -3.23
CA GLN A 787 47.04 -9.81 -4.15
C GLN A 787 46.55 -9.98 -5.59
N GLY A 788 45.25 -9.82 -5.85
CA GLY A 788 44.63 -10.05 -7.17
C GLY A 788 44.50 -11.53 -7.55
N GLU A 789 44.57 -12.45 -6.59
CA GLU A 789 44.43 -13.89 -6.83
C GLU A 789 42.94 -14.29 -6.97
N CYS A 790 42.62 -15.12 -7.96
CA CYS A 790 41.29 -15.72 -8.11
C CYS A 790 41.24 -17.08 -7.41
N LEU A 791 40.33 -17.27 -6.46
CA LEU A 791 40.08 -18.54 -5.77
C LEU A 791 38.75 -19.12 -6.24
N ALA A 792 38.68 -20.44 -6.47
CA ALA A 792 37.45 -21.11 -6.91
C ALA A 792 37.01 -22.24 -5.97
N ASN A 793 37.91 -22.78 -5.15
CA ASN A 793 37.64 -23.96 -4.34
C ASN A 793 38.01 -23.73 -2.87
N VAL A 794 37.19 -24.28 -1.97
CA VAL A 794 37.41 -24.33 -0.52
C VAL A 794 37.26 -25.79 -0.07
N HIS A 795 38.31 -26.36 0.52
CA HIS A 795 38.32 -27.71 1.04
C HIS A 795 38.57 -27.70 2.55
N ALA A 796 37.64 -28.21 3.35
CA ALA A 796 37.77 -28.29 4.80
C ALA A 796 38.14 -29.72 5.24
N ARG A 797 39.24 -29.86 5.99
CA ARG A 797 39.72 -31.15 6.49
C ARG A 797 40.21 -31.05 7.93
N LEU A 798 40.37 -32.19 8.60
CA LEU A 798 41.10 -32.27 9.86
C LEU A 798 42.60 -32.48 9.60
N GLU A 799 43.43 -31.77 10.34
CA GLU A 799 44.85 -32.11 10.48
C GLU A 799 45.05 -33.24 11.50
N GLY A 800 46.20 -33.92 11.44
CA GLY A 800 46.56 -34.97 12.40
C GLY A 800 46.67 -34.50 13.86
N SER A 801 46.66 -33.18 14.08
CA SER A 801 46.62 -32.52 15.40
C SER A 801 45.20 -32.37 15.98
N GLY A 802 44.15 -32.75 15.24
CA GLY A 802 42.75 -32.51 15.63
C GLY A 802 42.22 -31.13 15.24
N TYR A 803 43.06 -30.25 14.67
CA TYR A 803 42.65 -28.90 14.26
C TYR A 803 42.03 -28.90 12.85
N PRO A 804 40.89 -28.19 12.65
CA PRO A 804 40.31 -28.05 11.33
C PRO A 804 41.06 -27.01 10.49
N ILE A 805 41.29 -27.32 9.22
CA ILE A 805 41.95 -26.42 8.26
C ILE A 805 41.11 -26.27 7.00
N CYS A 806 41.00 -25.03 6.52
CA CYS A 806 40.40 -24.70 5.23
C CYS A 806 41.50 -24.39 4.21
N GLU A 807 41.62 -25.23 3.19
CA GLU A 807 42.51 -25.00 2.04
C GLU A 807 41.72 -24.32 0.92
N LEU A 808 42.24 -23.20 0.42
CA LEU A 808 41.63 -22.48 -0.69
C LEU A 808 42.54 -22.60 -1.91
N SER A 809 41.99 -23.05 -3.03
CA SER A 809 42.70 -23.20 -4.30
C SER A 809 41.98 -22.49 -5.43
N GLN A 810 42.72 -22.31 -6.53
CA GLN A 810 42.14 -21.93 -7.81
C GLN A 810 41.22 -23.01 -8.36
#